data_AF-A0A9Q9DWN0-F1
#
_entry.id   AF-A0A9Q9DWN0-F1
#
_cell.length_a   1.000
_cell.length_b   1.000
_cell.length_c   1.000
_cell.angle_alpha   90.00
_cell.angle_beta   90.00
_cell.angle_gamma   90.00
#
_symmetry.space_group_name_H-M   'P 1'
#
loop_
_entity.id
_entity.type
_entity.pdbx_description
1 polymer ?
#
loop_
_entity_poly.entity_id
_entity_poly.type
_entity_poly.pdbx_seq_one_letter_code
_entity_poly.pdbx_strand_id
1 'polypeptide(L)'
;MASKEYKFPAFDDAPKVEGMPQGNLWGFFDENGKKDEVGTINLLTPSVVKAASKEIQTGESIQLDWELHNVQFPGFNRKPFAQTHIDFCTFSSFVANDDEIYINTQAGSQWDSLKHFAHQATSTYYNGLTHEEAAHSVTNGTHNWCERGGIVGRGVLCDWLRWYEETKGKEAPSAVSRHEIPVEEIEETLKWQGTEVRQGDILLIRMGYVRWHNNANEAERKSGTCDNSVAIGLQASERTVRWLYDRHFAALVGDNIAFEAWPPKFEEGWCLHEWLLVHWGTAIGEMWDLEKLSEKYTTERKGSVHHDTHATPPQFIQREHWRYQSMRRADLENDPDIFDLSKRHEFSEERKDIWRPAGIIPAAQIEAACQAYAGGKPLSVPVEDAQIFEHRDFPGLQVISNLLPPETQVLFTSCLMHRDLADPGHKINLQADYDIPYPPKPTSEAMRFDSSFFLRERSAADDSLVPKSSDKQKLLNEQFLYSKLRWLTLGEQYDWPTRSYAKHATPFPEDLSRLVTGLFPHIRPESGVVLMYSAKDFMPVHRDVSEQCQRALASFSVGCDGIFIMAKGEDNGEGENAPRSVAIRVHSGDVVHLTGDARWAWHAMARSIPSTCPPHLANWPVGTPGATSAEEKAYKKWKGYMGTKRINVSCRQVWD
;
A
#
# COMPACT_ATOMS: atom_id res chain seq x y z
N MET A 1 20.03 -17.98 -28.19
CA MET A 1 20.41 -16.81 -29.01
C MET A 1 21.00 -15.78 -28.06
N ALA A 2 22.18 -15.24 -28.36
CA ALA A 2 22.77 -14.18 -27.55
C ALA A 2 21.81 -12.98 -27.51
N SER A 3 21.63 -12.34 -26.35
CA SER A 3 20.80 -11.15 -26.21
C SER A 3 21.40 -10.04 -27.07
N LYS A 4 20.69 -9.62 -28.12
CA LYS A 4 21.05 -8.44 -28.88
C LYS A 4 20.84 -7.22 -27.98
N GLU A 5 21.91 -6.60 -27.53
CA GLU A 5 21.88 -5.40 -26.69
C GLU A 5 22.23 -4.20 -27.58
N TYR A 6 21.35 -3.20 -27.65
CA TYR A 6 21.56 -2.01 -28.47
C TYR A 6 22.33 -0.96 -27.66
N LYS A 7 23.48 -0.55 -28.18
CA LYS A 7 24.29 0.53 -27.59
C LYS A 7 24.18 1.75 -28.47
N PHE A 8 23.57 2.79 -27.93
CA PHE A 8 23.40 4.06 -28.62
C PHE A 8 24.64 4.94 -28.40
N PRO A 9 25.07 5.70 -29.43
CA PRO A 9 26.02 6.79 -29.22
C PRO A 9 25.39 7.87 -28.35
N ALA A 10 26.20 8.77 -27.77
CA ALA A 10 25.65 10.00 -27.20
C ALA A 10 25.02 10.84 -28.32
N PHE A 11 24.03 11.67 -27.99
CA PHE A 11 23.29 12.48 -28.97
C PHE A 11 24.20 13.26 -29.94
N ASP A 12 25.22 13.92 -29.40
CA ASP A 12 26.18 14.73 -30.19
C ASP A 12 27.22 13.88 -30.94
N ASP A 13 27.37 12.60 -30.58
CA ASP A 13 28.27 11.63 -31.21
C ASP A 13 27.55 10.73 -32.24
N ALA A 14 26.23 10.88 -32.38
CA ALA A 14 25.45 10.14 -33.37
C ALA A 14 25.98 10.41 -34.80
N PRO A 15 26.09 9.38 -35.67
CA PRO A 15 26.54 9.56 -37.04
C PRO A 15 25.73 10.64 -37.77
N LYS A 16 26.42 11.55 -38.46
CA LYS A 16 25.74 12.60 -39.24
C LYS A 16 25.00 11.99 -40.42
N VAL A 17 23.72 12.34 -40.54
CA VAL A 17 22.87 12.03 -41.68
C VAL A 17 22.68 13.31 -42.48
N GLU A 18 23.01 13.28 -43.76
CA GLU A 18 22.95 14.46 -44.63
C GLU A 18 21.53 15.04 -44.68
N GLY A 19 21.40 16.34 -44.48
CA GLY A 19 20.11 17.04 -44.47
C GLY A 19 19.25 16.85 -43.21
N MET A 20 19.73 16.09 -42.22
CA MET A 20 19.02 15.84 -40.97
C MET A 20 19.71 16.50 -39.76
N PRO A 21 18.99 16.79 -38.67
CA PRO A 21 19.59 17.30 -37.45
C PRO A 21 20.52 16.27 -36.78
N GLN A 22 21.48 16.77 -35.98
CA GLN A 22 22.37 15.94 -35.16
C GLN A 22 21.53 15.09 -34.18
N GLY A 23 21.87 13.81 -33.98
CA GLY A 23 21.09 12.89 -33.14
C GLY A 23 20.03 12.07 -33.90
N ASN A 24 19.97 12.18 -35.23
CA ASN A 24 19.17 11.31 -36.09
C ASN A 24 19.71 9.86 -36.07
N LEU A 25 18.81 8.86 -36.11
CA LEU A 25 19.13 7.43 -36.00
C LEU A 25 18.90 6.64 -37.29
N TRP A 26 18.77 7.28 -38.45
CA TRP A 26 18.65 6.56 -39.72
C TRP A 26 19.87 5.67 -39.95
N GLY A 27 19.61 4.45 -40.42
CA GLY A 27 20.64 3.42 -40.57
C GLY A 27 21.06 2.71 -39.27
N PHE A 28 20.66 3.17 -38.08
CA PHE A 28 21.07 2.54 -36.81
C PHE A 28 20.53 1.11 -36.65
N PHE A 29 19.28 0.89 -37.08
CA PHE A 29 18.62 -0.41 -37.02
C PHE A 29 18.72 -1.22 -38.32
N ASP A 30 19.37 -0.68 -39.36
CA ASP A 30 19.53 -1.38 -40.64
C ASP A 30 20.32 -2.69 -40.45
N GLU A 31 19.87 -3.75 -41.11
CA GLU A 31 20.53 -5.05 -41.08
C GLU A 31 20.84 -5.54 -42.48
N ASN A 32 22.09 -5.97 -42.69
CA ASN A 32 22.53 -6.60 -43.94
C ASN A 32 22.24 -5.75 -45.20
N GLY A 33 22.34 -4.42 -45.08
CA GLY A 33 22.07 -3.48 -46.16
C GLY A 33 20.58 -3.28 -46.49
N LYS A 34 19.67 -3.86 -45.70
CA LYS A 34 18.23 -3.59 -45.76
C LYS A 34 17.90 -2.47 -44.78
N LYS A 35 17.20 -1.45 -45.28
CA LYS A 35 16.64 -0.38 -44.46
C LYS A 35 15.64 -0.93 -43.46
N ASP A 36 15.76 -0.52 -42.21
CA ASP A 36 14.78 -0.80 -41.18
C ASP A 36 13.50 0.03 -41.39
N GLU A 37 12.36 -0.57 -41.02
CA GLU A 37 11.01 0.00 -41.10
C GLU A 37 10.26 -0.14 -39.75
N VAL A 38 10.93 -0.62 -38.70
CA VAL A 38 10.35 -0.90 -37.39
C VAL A 38 10.73 0.18 -36.37
N GLY A 39 11.93 0.73 -36.45
CA GLY A 39 12.45 1.74 -35.54
C GLY A 39 12.70 1.20 -34.14
N THR A 40 12.41 2.00 -33.11
CA THR A 40 12.74 1.67 -31.71
C THR A 40 11.95 0.48 -31.15
N ILE A 41 10.88 0.03 -31.81
CA ILE A 41 10.21 -1.24 -31.47
C ILE A 41 11.20 -2.43 -31.56
N ASN A 42 12.29 -2.30 -32.33
CA ASN A 42 13.39 -3.26 -32.33
C ASN A 42 14.04 -3.49 -30.96
N LEU A 43 13.91 -2.54 -30.02
CA LEU A 43 14.36 -2.67 -28.63
C LEU A 43 13.58 -3.72 -27.82
N LEU A 44 12.37 -4.09 -28.26
CA LEU A 44 11.56 -5.16 -27.67
C LEU A 44 12.10 -6.54 -28.06
N THR A 45 13.35 -6.81 -27.70
CA THR A 45 14.04 -8.07 -27.98
C THR A 45 13.43 -9.22 -27.17
N PRO A 46 13.60 -10.49 -27.59
CA PRO A 46 13.08 -11.63 -26.82
C PRO A 46 13.51 -11.63 -25.35
N SER A 47 14.72 -11.14 -25.03
CA SER A 47 15.20 -10.98 -23.66
C SER A 47 14.45 -9.89 -22.88
N VAL A 48 14.16 -8.74 -23.51
CA VAL A 48 13.38 -7.65 -22.90
C VAL A 48 11.95 -8.09 -22.66
N VAL A 49 11.30 -8.73 -23.65
CA VAL A 49 9.93 -9.26 -23.50
C VAL A 49 9.85 -10.31 -22.39
N LYS A 50 10.81 -11.24 -22.34
CA LYS A 50 10.89 -12.24 -21.26
C LYS A 50 11.17 -11.61 -19.89
N ALA A 51 11.89 -10.50 -19.82
CA ALA A 51 12.08 -9.78 -18.56
C ALA A 51 10.79 -9.09 -18.12
N ALA A 52 10.06 -8.47 -19.05
CA ALA A 52 8.78 -7.82 -18.79
C ALA A 52 7.72 -8.80 -18.24
N SER A 53 7.74 -10.07 -18.67
CA SER A 53 6.79 -11.07 -18.13
C SER A 53 6.93 -11.30 -16.63
N LYS A 54 8.05 -10.91 -16.01
CA LYS A 54 8.27 -10.99 -14.55
C LYS A 54 7.50 -9.91 -13.78
N GLU A 55 7.06 -8.85 -14.45
CA GLU A 55 6.24 -7.80 -13.86
C GLU A 55 4.78 -8.29 -13.65
N ILE A 56 4.38 -9.40 -14.29
CA ILE A 56 3.07 -10.02 -14.10
C ILE A 56 3.05 -10.78 -12.76
N GLN A 57 2.60 -10.11 -11.71
CA GLN A 57 2.53 -10.69 -10.36
C GLN A 57 1.11 -11.08 -9.94
N THR A 58 0.11 -10.28 -10.30
CA THR A 58 -1.29 -10.47 -9.87
C THR A 58 -2.17 -11.17 -10.92
N GLY A 59 -1.76 -11.14 -12.20
CA GLY A 59 -2.54 -11.68 -13.31
C GLY A 59 -3.75 -10.82 -13.72
N GLU A 60 -3.88 -9.61 -13.17
CA GLU A 60 -4.93 -8.67 -13.57
C GLU A 60 -4.63 -8.01 -14.92
N SER A 61 -5.68 -7.72 -15.67
CA SER A 61 -5.61 -7.02 -16.95
C SER A 61 -6.45 -5.75 -16.91
N ILE A 62 -5.90 -4.68 -17.51
CA ILE A 62 -6.57 -3.39 -17.67
C ILE A 62 -6.54 -3.05 -19.16
N GLN A 63 -7.71 -2.83 -19.74
CA GLN A 63 -7.84 -2.37 -21.12
C GLN A 63 -7.46 -0.88 -21.18
N LEU A 64 -6.59 -0.54 -22.14
CA LEU A 64 -6.11 0.83 -22.36
C LEU A 64 -6.69 1.45 -23.64
N ASP A 65 -7.46 0.67 -24.41
CA ASP A 65 -8.25 1.17 -25.53
C ASP A 65 -9.44 1.97 -25.01
N TRP A 66 -9.51 3.22 -25.46
CA TRP A 66 -10.65 4.10 -25.32
C TRP A 66 -11.73 3.72 -26.34
N GLU A 67 -13.00 3.73 -25.92
CA GLU A 67 -14.09 3.20 -26.73
C GLU A 67 -14.20 3.91 -28.09
N LEU A 68 -14.40 3.16 -29.18
CA LEU A 68 -14.34 3.66 -30.56
C LEU A 68 -15.29 4.82 -30.85
N HIS A 69 -16.38 4.95 -30.09
CA HIS A 69 -17.39 6.00 -30.25
C HIS A 69 -17.14 7.24 -29.37
N ASN A 70 -16.10 7.23 -28.52
CA ASN A 70 -15.85 8.32 -27.57
C ASN A 70 -15.45 9.61 -28.27
N VAL A 71 -14.67 9.55 -29.36
CA VAL A 71 -14.32 10.75 -30.15
C VAL A 71 -15.50 11.17 -31.03
N GLN A 72 -16.50 11.80 -30.40
CA GLN A 72 -17.72 12.26 -31.06
C GLN A 72 -17.46 13.37 -32.09
N PHE A 73 -16.51 14.26 -31.78
CA PHE A 73 -16.15 15.42 -32.59
C PHE A 73 -14.66 15.39 -32.92
N PRO A 74 -14.21 14.52 -33.85
CA PRO A 74 -12.79 14.41 -34.13
C PRO A 74 -12.23 15.70 -34.74
N GLY A 75 -11.07 16.13 -34.24
CA GLY A 75 -10.33 17.27 -34.77
C GLY A 75 -9.67 17.00 -36.13
N PHE A 76 -8.91 17.98 -36.64
CA PHE A 76 -8.11 17.84 -37.86
C PHE A 76 -8.89 17.42 -39.11
N ASN A 77 -10.16 17.83 -39.21
CA ASN A 77 -11.05 17.49 -40.34
C ASN A 77 -11.19 15.97 -40.57
N ARG A 78 -11.01 15.17 -39.52
CA ARG A 78 -11.21 13.71 -39.56
C ARG A 78 -12.71 13.41 -39.57
N LYS A 79 -13.10 12.29 -40.19
CA LYS A 79 -14.50 11.83 -40.19
C LYS A 79 -14.79 11.08 -38.88
N PRO A 80 -16.01 11.22 -38.31
CA PRO A 80 -16.41 10.50 -37.10
C PRO A 80 -16.56 9.00 -37.36
N PHE A 81 -16.55 8.24 -36.26
CA PHE A 81 -16.88 6.82 -36.25
C PHE A 81 -18.30 6.58 -36.76
N ALA A 82 -18.50 5.50 -37.51
CA ALA A 82 -19.82 5.01 -37.87
C ALA A 82 -19.87 3.48 -37.78
N GLN A 83 -20.97 2.94 -37.27
CA GLN A 83 -21.24 1.51 -37.17
C GLN A 83 -22.63 1.22 -37.71
N THR A 84 -22.75 0.19 -38.54
CA THR A 84 -24.01 -0.31 -39.08
C THR A 84 -24.18 -1.76 -38.65
N HIS A 85 -25.24 -2.06 -37.92
CA HIS A 85 -25.57 -3.42 -37.52
C HIS A 85 -26.29 -4.13 -38.67
N ILE A 86 -25.84 -5.34 -39.00
CA ILE A 86 -26.32 -6.17 -40.09
C ILE A 86 -27.08 -7.37 -39.51
N ASP A 87 -28.41 -7.29 -39.50
CA ASP A 87 -29.27 -8.42 -39.14
C ASP A 87 -29.41 -9.38 -40.33
N PHE A 88 -28.89 -10.60 -40.19
CA PHE A 88 -28.94 -11.60 -41.25
C PHE A 88 -30.37 -11.99 -41.61
N CYS A 89 -31.34 -11.82 -40.71
CA CYS A 89 -32.75 -12.13 -40.97
C CYS A 89 -33.34 -11.26 -42.10
N THR A 90 -32.68 -10.16 -42.46
CA THR A 90 -33.08 -9.29 -43.57
C THR A 90 -32.76 -9.87 -44.95
N PHE A 91 -31.83 -10.83 -45.06
CA PHE A 91 -31.41 -11.45 -46.33
C PHE A 91 -31.16 -12.97 -46.27
N SER A 92 -31.32 -13.60 -45.10
CA SER A 92 -31.04 -15.00 -44.82
C SER A 92 -32.01 -15.57 -43.77
N SER A 93 -32.19 -16.89 -43.73
CA SER A 93 -32.94 -17.56 -42.66
C SER A 93 -32.09 -17.90 -41.44
N PHE A 94 -30.77 -17.66 -41.49
CA PHE A 94 -29.88 -17.81 -40.34
C PHE A 94 -30.08 -16.66 -39.35
N VAL A 95 -30.19 -16.99 -38.06
CA VAL A 95 -30.24 -16.01 -36.96
C VAL A 95 -28.81 -15.66 -36.57
N ALA A 96 -28.29 -14.55 -37.13
CA ALA A 96 -26.95 -14.04 -36.89
C ALA A 96 -26.93 -12.50 -37.04
N ASN A 97 -25.89 -11.87 -36.50
CA ASN A 97 -25.64 -10.44 -36.65
C ASN A 97 -24.17 -10.22 -36.99
N ASP A 98 -23.90 -9.30 -37.91
CA ASP A 98 -22.58 -8.74 -38.19
C ASP A 98 -22.61 -7.22 -38.00
N ASP A 99 -21.43 -6.58 -38.01
CA ASP A 99 -21.29 -5.13 -38.00
C ASP A 99 -20.37 -4.65 -39.14
N GLU A 100 -20.73 -3.54 -39.76
CA GLU A 100 -19.84 -2.77 -40.63
C GLU A 100 -19.39 -1.51 -39.91
N ILE A 101 -18.07 -1.29 -39.83
CA ILE A 101 -17.50 -0.09 -39.18
C ILE A 101 -16.73 0.78 -40.17
N TYR A 102 -16.89 2.09 -40.01
CA TYR A 102 -15.98 3.09 -40.55
C TYR A 102 -15.21 3.71 -39.38
N ILE A 103 -13.88 3.61 -39.43
CA ILE A 103 -12.97 4.25 -38.48
C ILE A 103 -12.00 5.15 -39.24
N ASN A 104 -11.74 6.35 -38.70
CA ASN A 104 -10.48 7.03 -38.98
C ASN A 104 -9.47 6.50 -37.97
N THR A 105 -8.38 5.89 -38.44
CA THR A 105 -7.36 5.26 -37.58
C THR A 105 -6.66 6.23 -36.64
N GLN A 106 -6.89 7.53 -36.80
CA GLN A 106 -6.36 8.61 -35.97
C GLN A 106 -7.43 9.29 -35.10
N ALA A 107 -8.63 8.71 -34.96
CA ALA A 107 -9.76 9.28 -34.21
C ALA A 107 -10.19 8.41 -33.01
N GLY A 108 -9.24 8.04 -32.15
CA GLY A 108 -9.43 7.23 -30.94
C GLY A 108 -8.08 6.77 -30.38
N SER A 109 -8.06 5.80 -29.48
CA SER A 109 -6.79 5.17 -29.08
C SER A 109 -6.07 4.60 -30.30
N GLN A 110 -4.82 5.00 -30.51
CA GLN A 110 -4.10 4.69 -31.74
C GLN A 110 -2.62 4.47 -31.52
N TRP A 111 -1.98 4.01 -32.59
CA TRP A 111 -0.55 4.13 -32.83
C TRP A 111 -0.30 4.87 -34.15
N ASP A 112 0.60 5.84 -34.11
CA ASP A 112 1.09 6.53 -35.28
C ASP A 112 2.22 5.75 -35.94
N SER A 113 1.97 5.28 -37.15
CA SER A 113 3.00 4.64 -37.97
C SER A 113 4.18 5.59 -38.23
N LEU A 114 5.35 5.05 -38.59
CA LEU A 114 6.53 5.85 -38.95
C LEU A 114 6.36 6.65 -40.26
N LYS A 115 5.21 6.51 -40.92
CA LYS A 115 4.76 7.32 -42.06
C LYS A 115 3.59 8.26 -41.75
N HIS A 116 3.20 8.43 -40.49
CA HIS A 116 2.06 9.27 -40.11
C HIS A 116 2.36 10.77 -40.32
N PHE A 117 3.52 11.22 -39.83
CA PHE A 117 3.97 12.60 -39.90
C PHE A 117 5.34 12.68 -40.60
N ALA A 118 5.52 13.61 -41.53
CA ALA A 118 6.78 13.82 -42.23
C ALA A 118 7.63 14.91 -41.55
N HIS A 119 8.94 14.87 -41.74
CA HIS A 119 9.78 16.03 -41.46
C HIS A 119 9.43 17.11 -42.47
N GLN A 120 8.88 18.22 -41.98
CA GLN A 120 8.25 19.24 -42.81
C GLN A 120 9.25 19.89 -43.76
N ALA A 121 10.49 20.12 -43.33
CA ALA A 121 11.50 20.81 -44.12
C ALA A 121 11.98 19.98 -45.34
N THR A 122 11.98 18.66 -45.26
CA THR A 122 12.50 17.77 -46.33
C THR A 122 11.42 16.92 -46.98
N SER A 123 10.19 16.90 -46.46
CA SER A 123 9.11 16.02 -46.94
C SER A 123 9.51 14.54 -46.95
N THR A 124 10.26 14.11 -45.92
CA THR A 124 10.71 12.71 -45.76
C THR A 124 10.22 12.13 -44.45
N TYR A 125 10.04 10.81 -44.44
CA TYR A 125 9.67 9.99 -43.30
C TYR A 125 10.88 9.17 -42.82
N TYR A 126 10.67 8.29 -41.84
CA TYR A 126 11.72 7.46 -41.25
C TYR A 126 12.57 6.76 -42.30
N ASN A 127 13.89 6.78 -42.07
CA ASN A 127 14.92 6.16 -42.91
C ASN A 127 14.96 6.64 -44.37
N GLY A 128 14.52 7.88 -44.61
CA GLY A 128 14.65 8.59 -45.88
C GLY A 128 13.58 8.26 -46.92
N LEU A 129 12.45 7.69 -46.51
CA LEU A 129 11.30 7.49 -47.40
C LEU A 129 10.71 8.86 -47.79
N THR A 130 10.64 9.17 -49.08
CA THR A 130 10.08 10.44 -49.55
C THR A 130 8.56 10.46 -49.48
N HIS A 131 7.95 11.65 -49.47
CA HIS A 131 6.48 11.77 -49.48
C HIS A 131 5.81 11.20 -50.73
N GLU A 132 6.45 11.33 -51.89
CA GLU A 132 5.96 10.72 -53.13
C GLU A 132 5.92 9.19 -53.03
N GLU A 133 6.95 8.57 -52.46
CA GLU A 133 7.00 7.12 -52.25
C GLU A 133 6.03 6.66 -51.16
N ALA A 134 5.94 7.39 -50.05
CA ALA A 134 5.06 7.06 -48.92
C ALA A 134 3.57 7.05 -49.32
N ALA A 135 3.17 7.95 -50.22
CA ALA A 135 1.80 8.04 -50.73
C ALA A 135 1.37 6.80 -51.54
N HIS A 136 2.31 6.03 -52.06
CA HIS A 136 2.06 4.90 -52.97
C HIS A 136 2.62 3.56 -52.46
N SER A 137 3.16 3.51 -51.25
CA SER A 137 3.77 2.31 -50.68
C SER A 137 3.27 1.99 -49.28
N VAL A 138 3.42 0.72 -48.89
CA VAL A 138 3.12 0.26 -47.53
C VAL A 138 4.29 0.49 -46.57
N THR A 139 5.49 0.81 -47.09
CA THR A 139 6.74 1.03 -46.35
C THR A 139 6.53 1.88 -45.11
N ASN A 140 7.19 1.55 -43.99
CA ASN A 140 7.04 2.23 -42.69
C ASN A 140 5.61 2.15 -42.08
N GLY A 141 4.77 1.24 -42.58
CA GLY A 141 3.44 0.99 -42.04
C GLY A 141 3.44 0.07 -40.81
N THR A 142 2.37 0.13 -40.01
CA THR A 142 2.24 -0.65 -38.75
C THR A 142 2.21 -2.17 -38.94
N HIS A 143 1.86 -2.66 -40.13
CA HIS A 143 1.94 -4.08 -40.47
C HIS A 143 3.33 -4.69 -40.22
N ASN A 144 4.42 -3.94 -40.42
CA ASN A 144 5.78 -4.37 -40.12
C ASN A 144 5.97 -4.66 -38.62
N TRP A 145 5.31 -3.90 -37.75
CA TRP A 145 5.33 -4.16 -36.31
C TRP A 145 4.55 -5.43 -35.97
N CYS A 146 3.39 -5.63 -36.59
CA CYS A 146 2.60 -6.85 -36.43
C CYS A 146 3.38 -8.10 -36.87
N GLU A 147 3.97 -8.08 -38.07
CA GLU A 147 4.75 -9.20 -38.63
C GLU A 147 5.98 -9.54 -37.78
N ARG A 148 6.59 -8.53 -37.14
CA ARG A 148 7.68 -8.73 -36.17
C ARG A 148 7.24 -9.45 -34.90
N GLY A 149 5.96 -9.43 -34.55
CA GLY A 149 5.40 -9.98 -33.30
C GLY A 149 4.66 -8.98 -32.42
N GLY A 150 4.33 -7.80 -32.95
CA GLY A 150 3.60 -6.74 -32.27
C GLY A 150 4.45 -5.92 -31.30
N ILE A 151 3.77 -5.06 -30.55
CA ILE A 151 4.35 -4.24 -29.49
C ILE A 151 4.06 -4.94 -28.15
N VAL A 152 5.01 -5.75 -27.71
CA VAL A 152 4.94 -6.49 -26.44
C VAL A 152 6.17 -6.17 -25.62
N GLY A 153 6.00 -5.63 -24.42
CA GLY A 153 7.11 -5.13 -23.61
C GLY A 153 6.68 -4.73 -22.21
N ARG A 154 7.58 -4.05 -21.48
CA ARG A 154 7.27 -3.50 -20.16
C ARG A 154 6.64 -2.12 -20.34
N GLY A 155 5.41 -1.95 -19.89
CA GLY A 155 4.74 -0.66 -19.81
C GLY A 155 5.06 0.05 -18.49
N VAL A 156 5.34 1.35 -18.54
CA VAL A 156 5.61 2.20 -17.37
C VAL A 156 4.66 3.38 -17.37
N LEU A 157 3.74 3.44 -16.40
CA LEU A 157 2.86 4.60 -16.20
C LEU A 157 3.64 5.74 -15.53
N CYS A 158 3.56 6.93 -16.12
CA CYS A 158 3.91 8.22 -15.53
C CYS A 158 2.63 9.04 -15.35
N ASP A 159 2.10 9.04 -14.13
CA ASP A 159 0.84 9.67 -13.75
C ASP A 159 1.04 11.15 -13.40
N TRP A 160 1.43 11.94 -14.40
CA TRP A 160 1.73 13.37 -14.24
C TRP A 160 0.52 14.12 -13.69
N LEU A 161 -0.67 13.83 -14.22
CA LEU A 161 -1.89 14.52 -13.83
C LEU A 161 -2.13 14.43 -12.32
N ARG A 162 -1.98 13.23 -11.77
CA ARG A 162 -2.13 13.00 -10.34
C ARG A 162 -1.03 13.65 -9.54
N TRP A 163 0.22 13.43 -9.94
CA TRP A 163 1.37 14.02 -9.26
C TRP A 163 1.22 15.54 -9.15
N TYR A 164 0.76 16.19 -10.22
CA TYR A 164 0.51 17.62 -10.25
C TYR A 164 -0.56 18.01 -9.21
N GLU A 165 -1.71 17.35 -9.20
CA GLU A 165 -2.81 17.64 -8.29
C GLU A 165 -2.43 17.42 -6.81
N GLU A 166 -1.73 16.31 -6.52
CA GLU A 166 -1.35 15.95 -5.15
C GLU A 166 -0.18 16.78 -4.60
N THR A 167 0.78 17.18 -5.44
CA THR A 167 1.98 17.88 -4.98
C THR A 167 1.93 19.39 -5.11
N LYS A 168 1.24 19.93 -6.12
CA LYS A 168 1.14 21.38 -6.34
C LYS A 168 -0.09 21.99 -5.65
N GLY A 169 -0.99 21.16 -5.09
CA GLY A 169 -2.14 21.59 -4.29
C GLY A 169 -3.14 22.46 -5.06
N LYS A 170 -3.21 22.27 -6.38
CA LYS A 170 -4.04 23.04 -7.32
C LYS A 170 -4.66 22.09 -8.34
N GLU A 171 -5.79 22.52 -8.91
CA GLU A 171 -6.37 21.88 -10.09
C GLU A 171 -5.35 21.86 -11.25
N ALA A 172 -5.27 20.73 -11.94
CA ALA A 172 -4.38 20.59 -13.09
C ALA A 172 -4.78 21.55 -14.23
N PRO A 173 -3.81 22.00 -15.05
CA PRO A 173 -4.09 22.75 -16.26
C PRO A 173 -5.13 22.04 -17.15
N SER A 174 -5.97 22.84 -17.82
CA SER A 174 -7.00 22.30 -18.70
C SER A 174 -6.38 21.48 -19.83
N ALA A 175 -6.94 20.29 -20.09
CA ALA A 175 -6.48 19.40 -21.16
C ALA A 175 -6.64 20.00 -22.57
N VAL A 176 -7.49 21.01 -22.72
CA VAL A 176 -7.75 21.75 -23.96
C VAL A 176 -7.12 23.15 -23.95
N SER A 177 -6.01 23.29 -23.21
CA SER A 177 -5.14 24.46 -23.20
C SER A 177 -3.75 24.09 -23.67
N ARG A 178 -2.96 25.06 -24.16
CA ARG A 178 -1.59 24.84 -24.65
C ARG A 178 -0.58 24.75 -23.51
N HIS A 179 -0.91 24.00 -22.46
CA HIS A 179 0.01 23.80 -21.35
C HIS A 179 1.13 22.86 -21.79
N GLU A 180 2.37 23.29 -21.62
CA GLU A 180 3.58 22.54 -21.95
C GLU A 180 4.08 21.87 -20.67
N ILE A 181 4.06 20.54 -20.63
CA ILE A 181 4.58 19.76 -19.51
C ILE A 181 6.10 19.62 -19.69
N PRO A 182 6.94 20.29 -18.88
CA PRO A 182 8.39 20.20 -19.02
C PRO A 182 8.87 18.82 -18.54
N VAL A 183 10.00 18.35 -19.10
CA VAL A 183 10.51 17.00 -18.78
C VAL A 183 10.92 16.86 -17.32
N GLU A 184 11.28 17.96 -16.66
CA GLU A 184 11.56 18.02 -15.24
C GLU A 184 10.36 17.55 -14.41
N GLU A 185 9.13 17.87 -14.82
CA GLU A 185 7.92 17.40 -14.14
C GLU A 185 7.66 15.91 -14.38
N ILE A 186 8.06 15.37 -15.54
CA ILE A 186 8.06 13.92 -15.80
C ILE A 186 9.08 13.21 -14.89
N GLU A 187 10.28 13.77 -14.74
CA GLU A 187 11.30 13.25 -13.83
C GLU A 187 10.85 13.32 -12.36
N GLU A 188 10.24 14.44 -11.95
CA GLU A 188 9.65 14.62 -10.61
C GLU A 188 8.51 13.63 -10.37
N THR A 189 7.66 13.38 -11.38
CA THR A 189 6.55 12.41 -11.31
C THR A 189 7.09 10.99 -11.12
N LEU A 190 8.01 10.54 -11.98
CA LEU A 190 8.62 9.20 -11.87
C LEU A 190 9.32 9.01 -10.53
N LYS A 191 10.04 10.04 -10.05
CA LYS A 191 10.69 10.03 -8.74
C LYS A 191 9.67 9.96 -7.61
N TRP A 192 8.59 10.75 -7.68
CA TRP A 192 7.50 10.72 -6.71
C TRP A 192 6.79 9.36 -6.70
N GLN A 193 6.73 8.67 -7.83
CA GLN A 193 6.22 7.30 -7.94
C GLN A 193 7.19 6.21 -7.47
N GLY A 194 8.47 6.53 -7.25
CA GLY A 194 9.51 5.54 -7.04
C GLY A 194 9.72 4.62 -8.25
N THR A 195 9.44 5.12 -9.46
CA THR A 195 9.47 4.33 -10.71
C THR A 195 10.73 4.62 -11.51
N GLU A 196 11.45 3.56 -11.90
CA GLU A 196 12.63 3.65 -12.76
C GLU A 196 12.34 3.13 -14.17
N VAL A 197 12.67 3.97 -15.16
CA VAL A 197 12.63 3.62 -16.58
C VAL A 197 13.95 2.99 -17.05
N ARG A 198 13.86 2.12 -18.05
CA ARG A 198 14.95 1.33 -18.62
C ARG A 198 14.82 1.30 -20.14
N GLN A 199 15.91 0.97 -20.84
CA GLN A 199 15.90 0.80 -22.29
C GLN A 199 14.86 -0.23 -22.73
N GLY A 200 14.06 0.14 -23.74
CA GLY A 200 13.01 -0.72 -24.29
C GLY A 200 11.67 -0.64 -23.56
N ASP A 201 11.55 0.19 -22.52
CA ASP A 201 10.24 0.46 -21.90
C ASP A 201 9.29 1.16 -22.87
N ILE A 202 8.00 0.92 -22.66
CA ILE A 202 6.91 1.69 -23.27
C ILE A 202 6.42 2.66 -22.21
N LEU A 203 6.70 3.95 -22.37
CA LEU A 203 6.31 4.97 -21.39
C LEU A 203 4.91 5.48 -21.70
N LEU A 204 4.00 5.39 -20.73
CA LEU A 204 2.63 5.88 -20.81
C LEU A 204 2.49 7.10 -19.91
N ILE A 205 2.17 8.26 -20.46
CA ILE A 205 2.04 9.51 -19.70
C ILE A 205 0.56 9.88 -19.61
N ARG A 206 0.05 9.95 -18.38
CA ARG A 206 -1.32 10.40 -18.11
C ARG A 206 -1.33 11.91 -17.88
N MET A 207 -1.91 12.64 -18.83
CA MET A 207 -1.97 14.10 -18.91
C MET A 207 -3.38 14.65 -18.68
N GLY A 208 -4.40 13.79 -18.64
CA GLY A 208 -5.76 14.12 -18.19
C GLY A 208 -6.77 14.43 -19.27
N TYR A 209 -6.44 14.20 -20.55
CA TYR A 209 -7.36 14.49 -21.64
C TYR A 209 -8.55 13.52 -21.69
N VAL A 210 -8.34 12.20 -21.55
CA VAL A 210 -9.44 11.22 -21.47
C VAL A 210 -10.34 11.52 -20.26
N ARG A 211 -9.75 11.84 -19.10
CA ARG A 211 -10.50 12.27 -17.90
C ARG A 211 -11.37 13.49 -18.18
N TRP A 212 -10.79 14.54 -18.78
CA TRP A 212 -11.53 15.74 -19.15
C TRP A 212 -12.67 15.41 -20.10
N HIS A 213 -12.41 14.67 -21.18
CA HIS A 213 -13.40 14.37 -22.20
C HIS A 213 -14.58 13.58 -21.61
N ASN A 214 -14.31 12.55 -20.80
CA ASN A 214 -15.34 11.73 -20.17
C ASN A 214 -16.28 12.54 -19.25
N ASN A 215 -15.77 13.61 -18.63
CA ASN A 215 -16.54 14.49 -17.74
C ASN A 215 -17.14 15.72 -18.43
N ALA A 216 -16.66 16.10 -19.61
CA ALA A 216 -17.15 17.24 -20.38
C ALA A 216 -18.52 16.95 -21.03
N ASN A 217 -19.34 18.00 -21.18
CA ASN A 217 -20.59 17.93 -21.95
C ASN A 217 -20.32 18.03 -23.47
N GLU A 218 -21.35 17.78 -24.29
CA GLU A 218 -21.24 17.77 -25.76
C GLU A 218 -20.65 19.07 -26.35
N ALA A 219 -21.09 20.23 -25.84
CA ALA A 219 -20.61 21.53 -26.33
C ALA A 219 -19.14 21.77 -25.96
N GLU A 220 -18.74 21.39 -24.75
CA GLU A 220 -17.34 21.46 -24.29
C GLU A 220 -16.44 20.52 -25.11
N ARG A 221 -16.90 19.28 -25.35
CA ARG A 221 -16.19 18.31 -26.20
C ARG A 221 -15.98 18.89 -27.59
N LYS A 222 -17.06 19.34 -28.26
CA LYS A 222 -16.98 19.92 -29.60
C LYS A 222 -16.04 21.12 -29.64
N SER A 223 -16.18 22.04 -28.68
CA SER A 223 -15.34 23.24 -28.61
C SER A 223 -13.86 22.91 -28.36
N GLY A 224 -13.56 21.90 -27.56
CA GLY A 224 -12.21 21.52 -27.17
C GLY A 224 -11.50 20.55 -28.11
N THR A 225 -12.16 20.08 -29.18
CA THR A 225 -11.62 19.04 -30.08
C THR A 225 -11.77 19.37 -31.56
N CYS A 226 -12.96 19.75 -32.01
CA CYS A 226 -13.27 20.02 -33.42
C CYS A 226 -13.14 21.51 -33.75
N ASP A 227 -13.70 22.37 -32.90
CA ASP A 227 -13.67 23.83 -33.13
C ASP A 227 -12.33 24.47 -32.71
N ASN A 228 -11.52 23.75 -31.93
CA ASN A 228 -10.18 24.13 -31.49
C ASN A 228 -9.25 22.92 -31.57
N SER A 229 -7.98 23.14 -31.91
CA SER A 229 -6.95 22.08 -31.97
C SER A 229 -5.94 22.15 -30.82
N VAL A 230 -6.02 23.14 -29.94
CA VAL A 230 -5.08 23.31 -28.83
C VAL A 230 -5.22 22.18 -27.80
N ALA A 231 -4.09 21.59 -27.41
CA ALA A 231 -4.06 20.49 -26.45
C ALA A 231 -2.87 20.60 -25.50
N ILE A 232 -3.05 20.11 -24.27
CA ILE A 232 -1.96 19.88 -23.33
C ILE A 232 -1.03 18.80 -23.89
N GLY A 233 0.26 18.87 -23.57
CA GLY A 233 1.17 17.79 -23.88
C GLY A 233 2.58 18.03 -23.41
N LEU A 234 3.48 17.10 -23.73
CA LEU A 234 4.89 17.22 -23.41
C LEU A 234 5.50 18.44 -24.11
N GLN A 235 6.38 19.16 -23.41
CA GLN A 235 7.04 20.34 -23.95
C GLN A 235 8.00 19.96 -25.08
N ALA A 236 7.81 20.54 -26.26
CA ALA A 236 8.72 20.45 -27.39
C ALA A 236 9.95 21.35 -27.16
N SER A 237 11.06 20.76 -26.70
CA SER A 237 12.32 21.48 -26.45
C SER A 237 13.55 20.58 -26.67
N GLU A 238 14.72 21.19 -26.85
CA GLU A 238 16.01 20.47 -26.90
C GLU A 238 16.20 19.56 -25.68
N ARG A 239 15.86 20.07 -24.49
CA ARG A 239 15.99 19.33 -23.22
C ARG A 239 15.13 18.08 -23.23
N THR A 240 13.88 18.18 -23.69
CA THR A 240 12.96 17.05 -23.83
C THR A 240 13.47 16.04 -24.85
N VAL A 241 13.91 16.49 -26.02
CA VAL A 241 14.44 15.62 -27.09
C VAL A 241 15.65 14.85 -26.60
N ARG A 242 16.63 15.52 -25.99
CA ARG A 242 17.82 14.85 -25.44
C ARG A 242 17.44 13.85 -24.34
N TRP A 243 16.50 14.20 -23.46
CA TRP A 243 16.05 13.28 -22.43
C TRP A 243 15.39 12.02 -23.03
N LEU A 244 14.51 12.17 -24.01
CA LEU A 244 13.84 11.04 -24.66
C LEU A 244 14.86 10.14 -25.39
N TYR A 245 15.85 10.76 -26.06
CA TYR A 245 16.95 10.05 -26.69
C TYR A 245 17.70 9.16 -25.68
N ASP A 246 18.15 9.75 -24.57
CA ASP A 246 18.97 9.06 -23.56
C ASP A 246 18.25 7.89 -22.86
N ARG A 247 16.92 7.91 -22.82
CA ARG A 247 16.11 6.85 -22.19
C ARG A 247 15.89 5.63 -23.07
N HIS A 248 15.99 5.77 -24.41
CA HIS A 248 15.84 4.68 -25.37
C HIS A 248 14.52 3.90 -25.18
N PHE A 249 13.40 4.61 -25.15
CA PHE A 249 12.08 3.99 -25.10
C PHE A 249 11.76 3.22 -26.40
N ALA A 250 11.05 2.10 -26.28
CA ALA A 250 10.56 1.38 -27.45
C ALA A 250 9.40 2.11 -28.12
N ALA A 251 8.55 2.76 -27.31
CA ALA A 251 7.42 3.55 -27.76
C ALA A 251 6.98 4.54 -26.66
N LEU A 252 6.26 5.58 -27.06
CA LEU A 252 5.75 6.62 -26.17
C LEU A 252 4.24 6.74 -26.34
N VAL A 253 3.51 6.84 -25.24
CA VAL A 253 2.05 6.87 -25.21
C VAL A 253 1.58 8.04 -24.36
N GLY A 254 0.59 8.78 -24.85
CA GLY A 254 -0.16 9.79 -24.10
C GLY A 254 -1.66 9.48 -24.09
N ASP A 255 -2.36 9.95 -23.06
CA ASP A 255 -3.82 9.97 -23.04
C ASP A 255 -4.43 11.19 -23.77
N ASN A 256 -3.59 12.05 -24.37
CA ASN A 256 -3.95 13.26 -25.10
C ASN A 256 -4.02 13.07 -26.62
N ILE A 257 -4.46 14.12 -27.34
CA ILE A 257 -4.71 14.08 -28.80
C ILE A 257 -3.42 14.12 -29.65
N ALA A 258 -2.32 14.65 -29.13
CA ALA A 258 -1.15 15.00 -29.94
C ALA A 258 0.20 14.61 -29.30
N PHE A 259 0.21 13.89 -28.18
CA PHE A 259 1.38 13.60 -27.34
C PHE A 259 2.14 14.84 -26.80
N GLU A 260 2.70 15.69 -27.68
CA GLU A 260 3.26 17.00 -27.38
C GLU A 260 2.20 18.10 -27.26
N ALA A 261 2.57 19.22 -26.61
CA ALA A 261 1.67 20.37 -26.50
C ALA A 261 1.37 20.96 -27.89
N TRP A 262 0.09 21.05 -28.24
CA TRP A 262 -0.32 21.44 -29.59
C TRP A 262 -0.88 22.87 -29.65
N PRO A 263 -0.50 23.69 -30.64
CA PRO A 263 0.46 23.41 -31.71
C PRO A 263 1.92 23.52 -31.24
N PRO A 264 2.84 22.71 -31.80
CA PRO A 264 4.26 22.85 -31.55
C PRO A 264 4.82 24.07 -32.29
N LYS A 265 5.98 24.53 -31.84
CA LYS A 265 6.69 25.64 -32.48
C LYS A 265 7.63 25.11 -33.56
N PHE A 266 7.10 24.89 -34.76
CA PHE A 266 7.85 24.29 -35.87
C PHE A 266 9.15 25.04 -36.21
N GLU A 267 9.19 26.36 -36.01
CA GLU A 267 10.38 27.19 -36.30
C GLU A 267 11.57 26.93 -35.36
N GLU A 268 11.33 26.34 -34.18
CA GLU A 268 12.39 26.06 -33.19
C GLU A 268 13.12 24.73 -33.45
N GLY A 269 12.62 23.88 -34.37
CA GLY A 269 13.26 22.61 -34.75
C GLY A 269 13.11 21.46 -33.74
N TRP A 270 12.27 21.63 -32.71
CA TRP A 270 12.09 20.66 -31.62
C TRP A 270 10.72 19.97 -31.60
N CYS A 271 10.03 19.88 -32.74
CA CYS A 271 8.75 19.19 -32.86
C CYS A 271 8.90 17.70 -32.53
N LEU A 272 8.22 17.23 -31.48
CA LEU A 272 8.40 15.87 -31.00
C LEU A 272 7.89 14.84 -32.01
N HIS A 273 6.83 15.11 -32.77
CA HIS A 273 6.39 14.21 -33.84
C HIS A 273 7.49 13.92 -34.88
N GLU A 274 8.28 14.93 -35.27
CA GLU A 274 9.40 14.75 -36.21
C GLU A 274 10.53 13.94 -35.57
N TRP A 275 10.91 14.30 -34.33
CA TRP A 275 11.97 13.59 -33.61
C TRP A 275 11.65 12.13 -33.36
N LEU A 276 10.44 11.84 -32.88
CA LEU A 276 10.01 10.50 -32.55
C LEU A 276 9.79 9.68 -33.83
N LEU A 277 8.84 10.03 -34.67
CA LEU A 277 8.46 9.19 -35.81
C LEU A 277 9.52 9.17 -36.90
N VAL A 278 10.11 10.33 -37.22
CA VAL A 278 10.98 10.47 -38.39
C VAL A 278 12.43 10.25 -38.03
N HIS A 279 12.97 10.92 -37.01
CA HIS A 279 14.41 10.86 -36.74
C HIS A 279 14.83 9.59 -36.02
N TRP A 280 13.98 9.02 -35.16
CA TRP A 280 14.31 7.82 -34.38
C TRP A 280 13.52 6.57 -34.73
N GLY A 281 12.36 6.73 -35.38
CA GLY A 281 11.47 5.61 -35.62
C GLY A 281 10.75 5.16 -34.34
N THR A 282 10.47 6.08 -33.43
CA THR A 282 9.75 5.85 -32.18
C THR A 282 8.27 6.02 -32.39
N ALA A 283 7.50 4.94 -32.17
CA ALA A 283 6.05 4.95 -32.25
C ALA A 283 5.43 5.86 -31.18
N ILE A 284 4.42 6.63 -31.59
CA ILE A 284 3.60 7.48 -30.73
C ILE A 284 2.22 6.84 -30.58
N GLY A 285 1.74 6.69 -29.36
CA GLY A 285 0.37 6.30 -29.05
C GLY A 285 -0.39 7.48 -28.45
N GLU A 286 -1.62 7.68 -28.89
CA GLU A 286 -2.44 8.84 -28.52
C GLU A 286 -3.84 8.41 -28.08
N MET A 287 -4.44 9.19 -27.18
CA MET A 287 -5.78 8.99 -26.62
C MET A 287 -5.97 7.59 -25.98
N TRP A 288 -4.96 7.07 -25.28
CA TRP A 288 -5.10 5.84 -24.49
C TRP A 288 -5.86 6.12 -23.19
N ASP A 289 -6.76 5.22 -22.80
CA ASP A 289 -7.48 5.32 -21.52
C ASP A 289 -6.60 4.80 -20.37
N LEU A 290 -6.01 5.74 -19.63
CA LEU A 290 -5.12 5.46 -18.50
C LEU A 290 -5.82 5.60 -17.15
N GLU A 291 -7.13 5.88 -17.11
CA GLU A 291 -7.85 6.19 -15.86
C GLU A 291 -7.86 4.97 -14.91
N LYS A 292 -8.30 3.81 -15.41
CA LYS A 292 -8.33 2.57 -14.60
C LYS A 292 -6.93 2.14 -14.15
N LEU A 293 -5.90 2.37 -14.98
CA LEU A 293 -4.51 2.05 -14.65
C LEU A 293 -4.00 2.95 -13.50
N SER A 294 -4.31 4.24 -13.55
CA SER A 294 -4.01 5.20 -12.46
C SER A 294 -4.75 4.85 -11.17
N GLU A 295 -6.03 4.48 -11.24
CA GLU A 295 -6.83 4.06 -10.09
C GLU A 295 -6.24 2.81 -9.42
N LYS A 296 -5.87 1.80 -10.21
CA LYS A 296 -5.25 0.58 -9.71
C LYS A 296 -3.91 0.87 -9.03
N TYR A 297 -3.05 1.67 -9.67
CA TYR A 297 -1.81 2.14 -9.05
C TYR A 297 -2.07 2.87 -7.73
N THR A 298 -3.17 3.63 -7.58
CA THR A 298 -3.57 4.20 -6.28
C THR A 298 -3.76 3.14 -5.22
N THR A 299 -4.52 2.11 -5.55
CA THR A 299 -4.98 1.10 -4.61
C THR A 299 -3.77 0.29 -4.14
N GLU A 300 -2.84 0.03 -5.07
CA GLU A 300 -1.55 -0.61 -4.79
C GLU A 300 -0.53 0.32 -4.15
N ARG A 301 -0.53 1.65 -4.37
CA ARG A 301 0.39 2.59 -3.71
C ARG A 301 -0.07 2.96 -2.32
N LYS A 302 -1.39 3.12 -2.12
CA LYS A 302 -1.97 3.09 -0.78
C LYS A 302 -1.58 1.76 -0.16
N GLY A 303 -1.83 0.64 -0.85
CA GLY A 303 -1.39 -0.74 -0.59
C GLY A 303 0.08 -0.95 -0.18
N SER A 304 0.99 -0.30 -0.90
CA SER A 304 2.44 -0.50 -0.90
C SER A 304 3.18 0.79 -0.54
N VAL A 305 2.68 1.51 0.48
CA VAL A 305 3.61 2.30 1.26
C VAL A 305 4.56 1.30 1.92
N HIS A 306 5.65 0.99 1.23
CA HIS A 306 6.77 0.23 1.75
C HIS A 306 7.41 1.13 2.80
N HIS A 307 6.77 1.23 3.96
CA HIS A 307 7.32 1.93 5.09
C HIS A 307 8.64 1.25 5.43
N ASP A 308 9.72 2.03 5.44
CA ASP A 308 11.04 1.52 5.77
C ASP A 308 10.97 0.81 7.12
N THR A 309 11.09 -0.53 7.08
CA THR A 309 11.01 -1.37 8.26
C THR A 309 12.15 -1.07 9.22
N HIS A 310 13.20 -0.36 8.78
CA HIS A 310 14.36 0.06 9.57
C HIS A 310 14.36 1.55 9.92
N ALA A 311 13.30 2.30 9.60
CA ALA A 311 13.22 3.72 9.91
C ALA A 311 13.47 3.99 11.41
N THR A 312 14.15 5.10 11.71
CA THR A 312 14.38 5.53 13.09
C THR A 312 13.27 6.50 13.51
N PRO A 313 12.70 6.37 14.73
CA PRO A 313 11.67 7.28 15.20
C PRO A 313 12.13 8.74 15.20
N PRO A 314 11.30 9.71 14.77
CA PRO A 314 11.61 11.12 14.90
C PRO A 314 11.92 11.53 16.35
N GLN A 315 12.83 12.49 16.52
CA GLN A 315 13.30 12.87 17.87
C GLN A 315 12.17 13.40 18.76
N PHE A 316 11.16 14.09 18.19
CA PHE A 316 10.10 14.68 18.99
C PHE A 316 9.23 13.64 19.71
N ILE A 317 8.83 12.55 19.02
CA ILE A 317 8.07 11.48 19.68
C ILE A 317 8.94 10.70 20.68
N GLN A 318 10.25 10.59 20.44
CA GLN A 318 11.15 10.04 21.46
C GLN A 318 11.18 10.93 22.70
N ARG A 319 11.21 12.27 22.55
CA ARG A 319 11.12 13.20 23.70
C ARG A 319 9.80 13.06 24.45
N GLU A 320 8.68 12.96 23.74
CA GLU A 320 7.35 12.73 24.37
C GLU A 320 7.30 11.38 25.10
N HIS A 321 7.84 10.32 24.50
CA HIS A 321 8.01 9.03 25.18
C HIS A 321 8.77 9.18 26.50
N TRP A 322 9.95 9.82 26.46
CA TRP A 322 10.77 10.07 27.65
C TRP A 322 10.06 10.96 28.68
N ARG A 323 9.30 11.97 28.25
CA ARG A 323 8.49 12.84 29.11
C ARG A 323 7.53 12.00 29.95
N TYR A 324 6.67 11.19 29.34
CA TYR A 324 5.68 10.39 30.07
C TYR A 324 6.29 9.25 30.89
N GLN A 325 7.35 8.62 30.38
CA GLN A 325 8.07 7.56 31.09
C GLN A 325 8.69 8.06 32.41
N SER A 326 9.29 9.26 32.38
CA SER A 326 10.01 9.84 33.53
C SER A 326 9.13 10.70 34.46
N MET A 327 7.93 11.06 34.03
CA MET A 327 6.98 11.87 34.80
C MET A 327 6.69 11.27 36.19
N ARG A 328 6.46 12.09 37.21
CA ARG A 328 6.03 11.55 38.52
C ARG A 328 4.56 11.12 38.43
N ARG A 329 4.18 10.10 39.18
CA ARG A 329 2.80 9.56 39.15
C ARG A 329 1.74 10.62 39.43
N ALA A 330 1.98 11.50 40.42
CA ALA A 330 1.03 12.57 40.77
C ALA A 330 0.85 13.58 39.63
N ASP A 331 1.90 13.86 38.87
CA ASP A 331 1.84 14.76 37.72
C ASP A 331 1.10 14.08 36.56
N LEU A 332 1.36 12.78 36.34
CA LEU A 332 0.70 11.97 35.30
C LEU A 332 -0.83 11.88 35.48
N GLU A 333 -1.30 11.74 36.72
CA GLU A 333 -2.73 11.66 37.03
C GLU A 333 -3.48 12.98 36.73
N ASN A 334 -2.76 14.10 36.65
CA ASN A 334 -3.33 15.43 36.46
C ASN A 334 -2.87 16.12 35.16
N ASP A 335 -2.16 15.41 34.27
CA ASP A 335 -1.64 16.00 33.03
C ASP A 335 -2.82 16.27 32.05
N PRO A 336 -3.08 17.52 31.67
CA PRO A 336 -4.19 17.88 30.80
C PRO A 336 -4.02 17.36 29.36
N ASP A 337 -2.79 17.05 28.95
CA ASP A 337 -2.45 16.56 27.60
C ASP A 337 -2.77 15.07 27.43
N ILE A 338 -3.08 14.36 28.51
CA ILE A 338 -3.49 12.96 28.47
C ILE A 338 -5.01 12.88 28.30
N PHE A 339 -5.46 12.20 27.25
CA PHE A 339 -6.87 11.89 27.05
C PHE A 339 -7.25 10.59 27.75
N ASP A 340 -8.16 10.66 28.71
CA ASP A 340 -8.80 9.52 29.36
C ASP A 340 -10.26 9.45 28.85
N LEU A 341 -10.50 8.60 27.84
CA LEU A 341 -11.80 8.52 27.19
C LEU A 341 -12.86 7.87 28.08
N SER A 342 -12.49 7.15 29.15
CA SER A 342 -13.45 6.67 30.14
C SER A 342 -14.15 7.82 30.87
N LYS A 343 -13.48 8.98 30.94
CA LYS A 343 -13.98 10.22 31.53
C LYS A 343 -14.41 11.26 30.49
N ARG A 344 -14.70 10.84 29.25
CA ARG A 344 -15.09 11.77 28.17
C ARG A 344 -16.30 12.65 28.53
N HIS A 345 -17.19 12.20 29.41
CA HIS A 345 -18.33 13.00 29.88
C HIS A 345 -17.88 14.27 30.65
N GLU A 346 -16.68 14.26 31.23
CA GLU A 346 -16.05 15.40 31.92
C GLU A 346 -15.27 16.32 30.96
N PHE A 347 -15.12 15.96 29.68
CA PHE A 347 -14.38 16.77 28.70
C PHE A 347 -15.11 18.08 28.40
N SER A 348 -14.33 19.15 28.17
CA SER A 348 -14.84 20.37 27.53
C SER A 348 -15.33 20.07 26.11
N GLU A 349 -16.17 20.95 25.57
CA GLU A 349 -16.68 20.79 24.20
C GLU A 349 -15.55 20.78 23.15
N GLU A 350 -14.48 21.53 23.38
CA GLU A 350 -13.28 21.49 22.54
C GLU A 350 -12.60 20.11 22.55
N ARG A 351 -12.43 19.50 23.74
CA ARG A 351 -11.85 18.14 23.84
C ARG A 351 -12.78 17.08 23.26
N LYS A 352 -14.10 17.28 23.32
CA LYS A 352 -15.08 16.42 22.63
C LYS A 352 -15.02 16.57 21.11
N ASP A 353 -14.70 17.76 20.59
CA ASP A 353 -14.45 17.98 19.17
C ASP A 353 -13.15 17.32 18.68
N ILE A 354 -12.14 17.22 19.54
CA ILE A 354 -10.91 16.47 19.25
C ILE A 354 -11.21 14.96 19.15
N TRP A 355 -12.03 14.42 20.07
CA TRP A 355 -12.42 13.00 20.09
C TRP A 355 -13.89 12.80 19.71
N ARG A 356 -14.13 12.66 18.40
CA ARG A 356 -15.46 12.65 17.81
C ARG A 356 -16.06 11.24 17.80
N PRO A 357 -17.37 11.07 18.03
CA PRO A 357 -18.06 9.81 17.75
C PRO A 357 -17.85 9.38 16.29
N ALA A 358 -17.37 8.16 16.05
CA ALA A 358 -17.11 7.62 14.72
C ALA A 358 -17.99 6.41 14.35
N GLY A 359 -18.56 5.74 15.36
CA GLY A 359 -19.39 4.56 15.17
C GLY A 359 -19.75 3.91 16.49
N ILE A 360 -20.55 2.85 16.46
CA ILE A 360 -20.96 2.11 17.66
C ILE A 360 -20.78 0.62 17.36
N ILE A 361 -20.26 -0.13 18.34
CA ILE A 361 -20.32 -1.59 18.34
C ILE A 361 -21.54 -1.97 19.20
N PRO A 362 -22.61 -2.55 18.62
CA PRO A 362 -23.81 -2.88 19.37
C PRO A 362 -23.56 -3.89 20.49
N ALA A 363 -24.27 -3.75 21.60
CA ALA A 363 -24.26 -4.67 22.74
C ALA A 363 -24.43 -6.12 22.29
N ALA A 364 -25.39 -6.40 21.40
CA ALA A 364 -25.63 -7.74 20.87
C ALA A 364 -24.42 -8.32 20.11
N GLN A 365 -23.66 -7.47 19.41
CA GLN A 365 -22.43 -7.88 18.72
C GLN A 365 -21.31 -8.19 19.72
N ILE A 366 -21.13 -7.35 20.74
CA ILE A 366 -20.16 -7.56 21.83
C ILE A 366 -20.47 -8.85 22.57
N GLU A 367 -21.74 -9.06 22.93
CA GLU A 367 -22.23 -10.26 23.59
C GLU A 367 -21.94 -11.50 22.75
N ALA A 368 -22.35 -11.50 21.47
CA ALA A 368 -22.13 -12.64 20.58
C ALA A 368 -20.64 -12.97 20.43
N ALA A 369 -19.77 -11.96 20.27
CA ALA A 369 -18.34 -12.15 20.14
C ALA A 369 -17.71 -12.71 21.43
N CYS A 370 -18.09 -12.19 22.60
CA CYS A 370 -17.59 -12.68 23.88
C CYS A 370 -18.11 -14.08 24.23
N GLN A 371 -19.37 -14.39 23.93
CA GLN A 371 -19.94 -15.74 24.11
C GLN A 371 -19.25 -16.74 23.20
N ALA A 372 -19.02 -16.39 21.92
CA ALA A 372 -18.25 -17.22 21.00
C ALA A 372 -16.82 -17.48 21.52
N TYR A 373 -16.19 -16.47 22.10
CA TYR A 373 -14.89 -16.59 22.76
C TYR A 373 -14.93 -17.47 24.03
N ALA A 374 -16.06 -17.51 24.74
CA ALA A 374 -16.26 -18.32 25.93
C ALA A 374 -16.81 -19.73 25.65
N GLY A 375 -16.80 -20.16 24.39
CA GLY A 375 -17.28 -21.49 24.00
C GLY A 375 -18.80 -21.62 24.09
N GLY A 376 -19.53 -20.52 23.83
CA GLY A 376 -20.98 -20.44 23.89
C GLY A 376 -21.55 -20.18 25.29
N LYS A 377 -20.70 -19.98 26.31
CA LYS A 377 -21.18 -19.66 27.66
C LYS A 377 -21.74 -18.23 27.68
N PRO A 378 -22.96 -18.03 28.23
CA PRO A 378 -23.56 -16.69 28.32
C PRO A 378 -22.75 -15.80 29.27
N LEU A 379 -22.81 -14.49 29.02
CA LEU A 379 -22.18 -13.52 29.91
C LEU A 379 -22.97 -13.39 31.22
N SER A 380 -22.27 -13.21 32.34
CA SER A 380 -22.89 -13.02 33.65
C SER A 380 -23.38 -11.59 33.89
N VAL A 381 -22.84 -10.63 33.13
CA VAL A 381 -23.23 -9.21 33.18
C VAL A 381 -23.69 -8.76 31.80
N PRO A 382 -24.82 -8.04 31.70
CA PRO A 382 -25.24 -7.42 30.44
C PRO A 382 -24.16 -6.48 29.89
N VAL A 383 -24.03 -6.47 28.57
CA VAL A 383 -23.14 -5.55 27.86
C VAL A 383 -23.93 -4.39 27.29
N GLU A 384 -23.27 -3.24 27.16
CA GLU A 384 -23.86 -2.02 26.58
C GLU A 384 -23.23 -1.73 25.22
N ASP A 385 -23.89 -0.88 24.44
CA ASP A 385 -23.34 -0.38 23.19
C ASP A 385 -22.01 0.35 23.44
N ALA A 386 -20.96 -0.04 22.72
CA ALA A 386 -19.65 0.60 22.86
C ALA A 386 -19.46 1.67 21.80
N GLN A 387 -19.32 2.92 22.24
CA GLN A 387 -19.04 4.05 21.36
C GLN A 387 -17.58 4.03 20.88
N ILE A 388 -17.39 4.11 19.57
CA ILE A 388 -16.08 4.33 18.94
C ILE A 388 -15.83 5.83 18.89
N PHE A 389 -14.70 6.28 19.43
CA PHE A 389 -14.23 7.65 19.30
C PHE A 389 -13.00 7.71 18.41
N GLU A 390 -12.99 8.63 17.46
CA GLU A 390 -11.87 8.90 16.56
C GLU A 390 -11.26 10.26 16.84
N HIS A 391 -9.93 10.33 16.76
CA HIS A 391 -9.21 11.57 16.94
C HIS A 391 -9.23 12.41 15.64
N ARG A 392 -9.76 13.63 15.70
CA ARG A 392 -9.88 14.57 14.56
C ARG A 392 -8.58 14.73 13.78
N ASP A 393 -7.49 14.96 14.50
CA ASP A 393 -6.18 15.26 13.89
C ASP A 393 -5.35 13.99 13.57
N PHE A 394 -5.86 12.80 13.89
CA PHE A 394 -5.24 11.50 13.58
C PHE A 394 -6.30 10.57 12.97
N PRO A 395 -6.68 10.78 11.69
CA PRO A 395 -7.68 9.94 11.03
C PRO A 395 -7.33 8.46 11.11
N GLY A 396 -8.29 7.63 11.53
CA GLY A 396 -8.11 6.21 11.74
C GLY A 396 -7.52 5.79 13.10
N LEU A 397 -7.17 6.74 13.99
CA LEU A 397 -6.88 6.45 15.40
C LEU A 397 -8.20 6.41 16.16
N GLN A 398 -8.64 5.20 16.49
CA GLN A 398 -9.90 4.96 17.18
C GLN A 398 -9.67 4.31 18.54
N VAL A 399 -10.47 4.71 19.53
CA VAL A 399 -10.44 4.15 20.88
C VAL A 399 -11.85 3.77 21.30
N ILE A 400 -11.97 2.56 21.84
CA ILE A 400 -13.20 2.01 22.39
C ILE A 400 -12.93 1.65 23.85
N SER A 401 -13.49 2.45 24.77
CA SER A 401 -13.31 2.24 26.21
C SER A 401 -14.21 1.11 26.73
N ASN A 402 -13.66 0.29 27.62
CA ASN A 402 -14.37 -0.79 28.31
C ASN A 402 -15.11 -1.77 27.38
N LEU A 403 -14.53 -2.09 26.22
CA LEU A 403 -15.13 -2.98 25.23
C LEU A 403 -15.21 -4.44 25.73
N LEU A 404 -14.19 -4.90 26.47
CA LEU A 404 -14.16 -6.27 27.00
C LEU A 404 -14.79 -6.35 28.40
N PRO A 405 -15.86 -7.14 28.60
CA PRO A 405 -16.46 -7.37 29.92
C PRO A 405 -15.48 -8.00 30.94
N PRO A 406 -15.69 -7.82 32.26
CA PRO A 406 -14.77 -8.31 33.29
C PRO A 406 -14.44 -9.80 33.20
N GLU A 407 -15.44 -10.65 33.01
CA GLU A 407 -15.27 -12.10 32.83
C GLU A 407 -14.51 -12.46 31.55
N THR A 408 -14.77 -11.74 30.45
CA THR A 408 -14.01 -11.89 29.19
C THR A 408 -12.56 -11.50 29.41
N GLN A 409 -12.24 -10.46 30.17
CA GLN A 409 -10.86 -10.08 30.48
C GLN A 409 -10.11 -11.18 31.27
N VAL A 410 -10.79 -11.85 32.22
CA VAL A 410 -10.22 -12.98 32.98
C VAL A 410 -9.97 -14.18 32.07
N LEU A 411 -10.96 -14.55 31.24
CA LEU A 411 -10.82 -15.64 30.29
C LEU A 411 -9.71 -15.35 29.26
N PHE A 412 -9.69 -14.13 28.72
CA PHE A 412 -8.71 -13.65 27.74
C PHE A 412 -7.29 -13.77 28.29
N THR A 413 -7.07 -13.29 29.52
CA THR A 413 -5.79 -13.44 30.21
C THR A 413 -5.44 -14.91 30.45
N SER A 414 -6.43 -15.74 30.79
CA SER A 414 -6.21 -17.17 31.06
C SER A 414 -5.85 -17.96 29.79
N CYS A 415 -6.53 -17.73 28.67
CA CYS A 415 -6.18 -18.32 27.38
C CYS A 415 -4.74 -17.98 27.00
N LEU A 416 -4.37 -16.69 27.03
CA LEU A 416 -3.03 -16.27 26.66
C LEU A 416 -1.95 -16.84 27.56
N MET A 417 -2.12 -16.74 28.87
CA MET A 417 -1.06 -17.03 29.84
C MET A 417 -1.00 -18.48 30.28
N HIS A 418 -2.07 -19.25 30.14
CA HIS A 418 -2.08 -20.68 30.43
C HIS A 418 -1.96 -21.52 29.16
N ARG A 419 -2.82 -21.30 28.15
CA ARG A 419 -2.87 -22.12 26.94
C ARG A 419 -1.86 -21.67 25.90
N ASP A 420 -1.95 -20.44 25.41
CA ASP A 420 -1.18 -19.99 24.25
C ASP A 420 0.31 -19.87 24.58
N LEU A 421 0.64 -19.37 25.78
CA LEU A 421 2.01 -19.34 26.27
C LEU A 421 2.63 -20.74 26.35
N ALA A 422 1.83 -21.77 26.67
CA ALA A 422 2.27 -23.16 26.82
C ALA A 422 2.36 -23.93 25.48
N ASP A 423 1.93 -23.33 24.36
CA ASP A 423 2.04 -23.94 23.05
C ASP A 423 3.45 -23.70 22.45
N PRO A 424 4.25 -24.75 22.15
CA PRO A 424 5.56 -24.60 21.53
C PRO A 424 5.52 -24.07 20.09
N GLY A 425 4.35 -24.03 19.44
CA GLY A 425 4.15 -23.41 18.13
C GLY A 425 4.20 -21.88 18.18
N HIS A 426 3.95 -21.28 19.35
CA HIS A 426 4.07 -19.85 19.60
C HIS A 426 5.45 -19.51 20.19
N LYS A 427 6.05 -18.39 19.77
CA LYS A 427 7.37 -17.98 20.23
C LYS A 427 7.29 -17.00 21.39
N ILE A 428 8.29 -17.05 22.26
CA ILE A 428 8.50 -16.06 23.32
C ILE A 428 9.91 -15.48 23.29
N ASN A 429 10.11 -14.35 23.96
CA ASN A 429 11.39 -13.64 24.00
C ASN A 429 12.57 -14.44 24.56
N LEU A 430 12.32 -15.54 25.26
CA LEU A 430 13.35 -16.38 25.88
C LEU A 430 13.86 -17.50 24.97
N GLN A 431 13.13 -17.85 23.92
CA GLN A 431 13.43 -19.04 23.11
C GLN A 431 14.70 -18.88 22.27
N ALA A 432 15.16 -17.66 22.03
CA ALA A 432 16.43 -17.39 21.35
C ALA A 432 17.63 -17.87 22.18
N ASP A 433 17.53 -17.72 23.51
CA ASP A 433 18.63 -17.90 24.45
C ASP A 433 18.52 -19.20 25.27
N TYR A 434 17.30 -19.71 25.44
CA TYR A 434 17.00 -20.85 26.30
C TYR A 434 16.22 -21.94 25.57
N ASP A 435 16.50 -23.19 25.92
CA ASP A 435 15.61 -24.30 25.68
C ASP A 435 14.48 -24.26 26.72
N ILE A 436 13.24 -24.25 26.22
CA ILE A 436 12.04 -24.10 27.04
C ILE A 436 11.42 -25.49 27.20
N PRO A 437 11.43 -26.07 28.41
CA PRO A 437 10.76 -27.35 28.65
C PRO A 437 9.26 -27.08 28.72
N TYR A 438 8.51 -27.01 27.62
CA TYR A 438 7.08 -26.65 27.65
C TYR A 438 6.23 -27.62 28.50
N PRO A 439 5.16 -27.15 29.16
CA PRO A 439 4.19 -28.02 29.84
C PRO A 439 3.65 -29.11 28.89
N PRO A 440 3.25 -30.29 29.39
CA PRO A 440 2.72 -31.38 28.56
C PRO A 440 1.47 -30.94 27.79
N LYS A 441 1.13 -31.58 26.66
CA LYS A 441 -0.12 -31.22 25.96
C LYS A 441 -1.34 -31.40 26.88
N PRO A 442 -2.33 -30.51 26.82
CA PRO A 442 -3.54 -30.61 27.63
C PRO A 442 -4.24 -31.95 27.38
N THR A 443 -4.85 -32.51 28.42
CA THR A 443 -5.40 -33.88 28.40
C THR A 443 -6.92 -33.92 28.19
N SER A 444 -7.56 -32.75 28.04
CA SER A 444 -9.00 -32.58 28.15
C SER A 444 -9.58 -31.61 27.09
N GLU A 445 -10.89 -31.35 27.18
CA GLU A 445 -11.69 -30.54 26.24
C GLU A 445 -11.12 -29.13 25.96
N ALA A 446 -11.60 -28.51 24.87
CA ALA A 446 -11.31 -27.11 24.57
C ALA A 446 -11.67 -26.18 25.76
N MET A 447 -10.79 -25.22 26.09
CA MET A 447 -10.91 -24.26 27.21
C MET A 447 -10.64 -24.77 28.63
N ARG A 448 -9.94 -25.90 28.79
CA ARG A 448 -9.34 -26.28 30.07
C ARG A 448 -7.88 -25.81 30.16
N PHE A 449 -7.45 -25.37 31.35
CA PHE A 449 -6.09 -24.90 31.65
C PHE A 449 -5.31 -25.89 32.55
N ASP A 450 -5.45 -27.19 32.25
CA ASP A 450 -4.80 -28.29 32.99
C ASP A 450 -3.31 -28.46 32.64
N SER A 451 -2.85 -27.76 31.59
CA SER A 451 -1.44 -27.63 31.25
C SER A 451 -1.03 -26.16 31.19
N SER A 452 -0.08 -25.78 32.04
CA SER A 452 0.30 -24.37 32.23
C SER A 452 1.63 -24.23 32.96
N PHE A 453 2.42 -23.22 32.58
CA PHE A 453 3.64 -22.85 33.30
C PHE A 453 3.35 -22.43 34.75
N PHE A 454 2.14 -21.96 35.06
CA PHE A 454 1.75 -21.53 36.40
C PHE A 454 1.50 -22.70 37.37
N LEU A 455 1.42 -23.93 36.87
CA LEU A 455 1.26 -25.13 37.69
C LEU A 455 2.60 -25.67 38.23
N ARG A 456 3.73 -25.32 37.60
CA ARG A 456 5.08 -25.82 37.96
C ARG A 456 5.44 -25.67 39.42
N GLU A 457 6.07 -26.68 40.00
CA GLU A 457 6.56 -26.62 41.37
C GLU A 457 7.79 -25.72 41.50
N ARG A 458 8.00 -25.13 42.68
CA ARG A 458 9.12 -24.21 42.89
C ARG A 458 10.43 -24.97 42.82
N SER A 459 11.37 -24.48 42.01
CA SER A 459 12.75 -24.99 41.97
C SER A 459 12.87 -26.48 41.58
N ALA A 460 11.88 -27.04 40.87
CA ALA A 460 12.05 -28.33 40.22
C ALA A 460 13.11 -28.19 39.11
N ALA A 461 14.20 -28.96 39.22
CA ALA A 461 15.33 -28.85 38.29
C ALA A 461 14.91 -29.13 36.83
N ASP A 462 14.01 -30.10 36.64
CA ASP A 462 13.51 -30.56 35.34
C ASP A 462 12.63 -29.51 34.63
N ASP A 463 12.11 -28.52 35.36
CA ASP A 463 11.23 -27.46 34.87
C ASP A 463 11.97 -26.16 34.53
N SER A 464 13.28 -26.12 34.75
CA SER A 464 14.11 -24.93 34.53
C SER A 464 14.47 -24.76 33.06
N LEU A 465 14.44 -23.52 32.58
CA LEU A 465 14.90 -23.13 31.24
C LEU A 465 16.42 -23.24 31.19
N VAL A 466 16.91 -24.03 30.23
CA VAL A 466 18.33 -24.34 30.06
C VAL A 466 18.94 -23.38 29.05
N PRO A 467 20.01 -22.63 29.39
CA PRO A 467 20.68 -21.76 28.43
C PRO A 467 21.27 -22.58 27.27
N LYS A 468 21.08 -22.11 26.04
CA LYS A 468 21.68 -22.72 24.84
C LYS A 468 23.19 -22.50 24.75
N SER A 469 23.71 -21.49 25.44
CA SER A 469 25.14 -21.19 25.54
C SER A 469 25.59 -21.20 27.00
N SER A 470 26.61 -22.02 27.30
CA SER A 470 27.13 -22.25 28.65
C SER A 470 27.89 -21.06 29.25
N ASP A 471 28.37 -20.13 28.42
CA ASP A 471 29.45 -19.23 28.85
C ASP A 471 28.97 -17.89 29.42
N LYS A 472 27.66 -17.59 29.38
CA LYS A 472 27.14 -16.27 29.80
C LYS A 472 25.82 -16.26 30.58
N GLN A 473 25.06 -17.37 30.64
CA GLN A 473 23.69 -17.36 31.15
C GLN A 473 23.45 -18.46 32.18
N LYS A 474 22.60 -18.19 33.18
CA LYS A 474 22.24 -19.12 34.27
C LYS A 474 20.87 -19.74 33.99
N LEU A 475 20.63 -20.94 34.52
CA LEU A 475 19.32 -21.58 34.55
C LEU A 475 18.25 -20.62 35.06
N LEU A 476 17.11 -20.55 34.38
CA LEU A 476 15.94 -19.77 34.81
C LEU A 476 14.83 -20.72 35.26
N ASN A 477 14.39 -20.58 36.50
CA ASN A 477 13.22 -21.29 37.00
C ASN A 477 11.93 -20.51 36.70
N GLU A 478 10.81 -20.86 37.35
CA GLU A 478 9.50 -20.23 37.14
C GLU A 478 9.48 -18.70 37.30
N GLN A 479 10.49 -18.11 37.96
CA GLN A 479 10.65 -16.65 38.09
C GLN A 479 10.80 -15.92 36.75
N PHE A 480 11.09 -16.64 35.65
CA PHE A 480 11.12 -16.04 34.31
C PHE A 480 9.76 -15.42 33.97
N LEU A 481 8.64 -16.03 34.40
CA LEU A 481 7.28 -15.51 34.18
C LEU A 481 7.12 -14.11 34.77
N TYR A 482 7.67 -13.87 35.96
CA TYR A 482 7.57 -12.57 36.62
C TYR A 482 8.53 -11.52 36.06
N SER A 483 9.77 -11.91 35.77
CA SER A 483 10.87 -10.95 35.62
C SER A 483 11.46 -10.89 34.22
N LYS A 484 11.28 -11.92 33.39
CA LYS A 484 11.97 -12.08 32.10
C LYS A 484 11.06 -12.20 30.89
N LEU A 485 9.82 -12.67 31.06
CA LEU A 485 8.84 -12.73 29.97
C LEU A 485 8.43 -11.31 29.57
N ARG A 486 8.46 -11.02 28.27
CA ARG A 486 8.18 -9.69 27.69
C ARG A 486 7.24 -9.74 26.51
N TRP A 487 7.36 -10.77 25.68
CA TRP A 487 6.46 -10.95 24.54
C TRP A 487 6.20 -12.41 24.22
N LEU A 488 5.05 -12.64 23.59
CA LEU A 488 4.58 -13.89 23.01
C LEU A 488 3.98 -13.57 21.63
N THR A 489 4.25 -14.40 20.61
CA THR A 489 3.69 -14.26 19.26
C THR A 489 2.73 -15.39 18.93
N LEU A 490 1.51 -15.04 18.50
CA LEU A 490 0.42 -15.95 18.16
C LEU A 490 0.27 -16.08 16.65
N GLY A 491 -0.06 -17.27 16.16
CA GLY A 491 -0.27 -17.54 14.73
C GLY A 491 1.00 -17.39 13.91
N GLU A 492 0.94 -16.58 12.85
CA GLU A 492 2.10 -16.25 12.02
C GLU A 492 3.16 -15.53 12.84
N GLN A 493 4.42 -15.99 12.71
CA GLN A 493 5.49 -15.61 13.62
C GLN A 493 6.27 -14.42 13.07
N TYR A 494 6.31 -13.33 13.84
CA TYR A 494 7.15 -12.18 13.56
C TYR A 494 8.62 -12.53 13.80
N ASP A 495 9.48 -12.33 12.79
CA ASP A 495 10.92 -12.46 12.92
C ASP A 495 11.54 -11.09 13.28
N TRP A 496 12.01 -10.95 14.52
CA TRP A 496 12.55 -9.69 15.02
C TRP A 496 13.84 -9.24 14.31
N PRO A 497 14.84 -10.12 14.07
CA PRO A 497 16.00 -9.80 13.25
C PRO A 497 15.65 -9.29 11.84
N THR A 498 14.76 -9.98 11.12
CA THR A 498 14.47 -9.64 9.71
C THR A 498 13.29 -8.67 9.54
N ARG A 499 12.57 -8.36 10.63
CA ARG A 499 11.36 -7.51 10.66
C ARG A 499 10.33 -7.94 9.61
N SER A 500 10.12 -9.25 9.47
CA SER A 500 9.25 -9.83 8.44
C SER A 500 8.45 -11.00 8.99
N TYR A 501 7.40 -11.36 8.28
CA TYR A 501 6.68 -12.61 8.50
C TYR A 501 7.16 -13.67 7.52
N ALA A 502 7.33 -14.89 8.02
CA ALA A 502 7.50 -16.07 7.19
C ALA A 502 6.24 -16.92 7.32
N LYS A 503 5.70 -17.39 6.20
CA LYS A 503 4.49 -18.24 6.19
C LYS A 503 4.78 -19.52 6.97
N HIS A 504 4.14 -19.68 8.11
CA HIS A 504 4.37 -20.77 9.05
C HIS A 504 3.07 -21.56 9.28
N ALA A 505 3.21 -22.79 9.77
CA ALA A 505 2.09 -23.70 9.99
C ALA A 505 1.38 -23.48 11.34
N THR A 506 1.82 -22.53 12.18
CA THR A 506 1.19 -22.32 13.49
C THR A 506 -0.13 -21.54 13.30
N PRO A 507 -1.29 -22.16 13.57
CA PRO A 507 -2.56 -21.48 13.41
C PRO A 507 -2.70 -20.37 14.47
N PHE A 508 -3.35 -19.26 14.09
CA PHE A 508 -3.79 -18.27 15.04
C PHE A 508 -4.89 -18.87 15.95
N PRO A 509 -4.92 -18.60 17.27
CA PRO A 509 -5.90 -19.21 18.16
C PRO A 509 -7.34 -18.95 17.71
N GLU A 510 -8.09 -20.02 17.45
CA GLU A 510 -9.39 -19.94 16.78
C GLU A 510 -10.43 -19.17 17.59
N ASP A 511 -10.45 -19.34 18.91
CA ASP A 511 -11.33 -18.59 19.79
C ASP A 511 -11.03 -17.08 19.73
N LEU A 512 -9.76 -16.70 19.83
CA LEU A 512 -9.34 -15.30 19.72
C LEU A 512 -9.67 -14.74 18.34
N SER A 513 -9.55 -15.55 17.28
CA SER A 513 -9.98 -15.17 15.93
C SER A 513 -11.48 -14.84 15.87
N ARG A 514 -12.32 -15.68 16.49
CA ARG A 514 -13.77 -15.43 16.59
C ARG A 514 -14.09 -14.17 17.40
N LEU A 515 -13.37 -13.92 18.50
CA LEU A 515 -13.54 -12.69 19.28
C LEU A 515 -13.23 -11.45 18.44
N VAL A 516 -12.05 -11.42 17.81
CA VAL A 516 -11.59 -10.28 17.02
C VAL A 516 -12.50 -10.05 15.82
N THR A 517 -12.81 -11.10 15.04
CA THR A 517 -13.67 -11.00 13.86
C THR A 517 -15.11 -10.64 14.25
N GLY A 518 -15.58 -11.12 15.42
CA GLY A 518 -16.90 -10.76 15.94
C GLY A 518 -17.01 -9.29 16.34
N LEU A 519 -15.96 -8.70 16.92
CA LEU A 519 -15.91 -7.28 17.28
C LEU A 519 -15.58 -6.37 16.08
N PHE A 520 -14.70 -6.83 15.20
CA PHE A 520 -14.17 -6.10 14.04
C PHE A 520 -14.20 -7.00 12.80
N PRO A 521 -15.34 -7.12 12.10
CA PRO A 521 -15.50 -8.05 10.97
C PRO A 521 -14.55 -7.83 9.79
N HIS A 522 -13.97 -6.63 9.69
CA HIS A 522 -12.98 -6.27 8.68
C HIS A 522 -11.55 -6.70 9.03
N ILE A 523 -11.30 -7.25 10.22
CA ILE A 523 -10.00 -7.79 10.65
C ILE A 523 -10.05 -9.31 10.61
N ARG A 524 -9.16 -9.93 9.84
CA ARG A 524 -8.92 -11.38 9.84
C ARG A 524 -7.58 -11.66 10.53
N PRO A 525 -7.56 -11.99 11.83
CA PRO A 525 -6.30 -12.10 12.54
C PRO A 525 -5.55 -13.38 12.13
N GLU A 526 -4.34 -13.17 11.62
CA GLU A 526 -3.39 -14.23 11.24
C GLU A 526 -2.18 -14.22 12.16
N SER A 527 -1.83 -13.05 12.71
CA SER A 527 -0.77 -12.88 13.69
C SER A 527 -1.24 -12.07 14.89
N GLY A 528 -0.65 -12.37 16.04
CA GLY A 528 -0.86 -11.63 17.29
C GLY A 528 0.45 -11.36 17.99
N VAL A 529 0.66 -10.12 18.43
CA VAL A 529 1.80 -9.78 19.30
C VAL A 529 1.26 -9.46 20.69
N VAL A 530 1.59 -10.32 21.65
CA VAL A 530 1.23 -10.20 23.06
C VAL A 530 2.41 -9.58 23.79
N LEU A 531 2.26 -8.36 24.27
CA LEU A 531 3.28 -7.61 25.02
C LEU A 531 2.93 -7.58 26.49
N MET A 532 3.92 -7.86 27.33
CA MET A 532 3.79 -7.96 28.78
C MET A 532 4.63 -6.89 29.45
N TYR A 533 3.96 -6.02 30.20
CA TYR A 533 4.58 -4.89 30.88
C TYR A 533 4.51 -5.07 32.39
N SER A 534 5.64 -4.81 33.04
CA SER A 534 5.75 -4.50 34.46
C SER A 534 5.90 -3.00 34.66
N ALA A 535 5.91 -2.54 35.92
CA ALA A 535 6.11 -1.15 36.29
C ALA A 535 7.30 -0.40 35.63
N LYS A 536 8.36 -1.13 35.24
CA LYS A 536 9.58 -0.57 34.63
C LYS A 536 9.71 -0.87 33.15
N ASP A 537 8.84 -1.72 32.61
CA ASP A 537 8.89 -2.08 31.21
C ASP A 537 8.15 -1.01 30.39
N PHE A 538 8.64 -0.79 29.18
CA PHE A 538 8.07 0.14 28.22
C PHE A 538 8.29 -0.42 26.82
N MET A 539 7.54 0.09 25.85
CA MET A 539 7.74 -0.23 24.45
C MET A 539 8.37 0.98 23.77
N PRO A 540 9.57 0.83 23.16
CA PRO A 540 10.16 1.90 22.36
C PRO A 540 9.21 2.38 21.27
N VAL A 541 9.44 3.61 20.81
CA VAL A 541 8.71 4.14 19.66
C VAL A 541 9.01 3.30 18.42
N HIS A 542 7.94 2.84 17.76
CA HIS A 542 8.02 1.98 16.57
C HIS A 542 6.81 2.20 15.66
N ARG A 543 6.81 1.52 14.51
CA ARG A 543 5.68 1.40 13.57
C ARG A 543 5.46 -0.08 13.27
N ASP A 544 4.21 -0.45 13.01
CA ASP A 544 3.85 -1.79 12.54
C ASP A 544 3.82 -1.78 11.01
N VAL A 545 4.91 -2.21 10.36
CA VAL A 545 5.15 -2.01 8.92
C VAL A 545 5.59 -3.28 8.18
N SER A 546 5.43 -4.43 8.83
CA SER A 546 5.95 -5.71 8.33
C SER A 546 4.88 -6.59 7.68
N GLU A 547 3.61 -6.23 7.82
CA GLU A 547 2.49 -6.89 7.18
C GLU A 547 2.43 -6.54 5.69
N GLN A 548 2.01 -7.50 4.85
CA GLN A 548 1.82 -7.31 3.41
C GLN A 548 0.42 -6.80 3.07
N CYS A 549 -0.37 -6.42 4.08
CA CYS A 549 -1.73 -5.92 3.90
C CYS A 549 -1.93 -4.59 4.63
N GLN A 550 -2.99 -3.88 4.23
CA GLN A 550 -3.35 -2.57 4.78
C GLN A 550 -4.40 -2.63 5.87
N ARG A 551 -4.73 -3.84 6.31
CA ARG A 551 -5.89 -4.05 7.16
C ARG A 551 -5.67 -3.42 8.53
N ALA A 552 -6.77 -2.97 9.10
CA ALA A 552 -6.78 -2.39 10.43
C ALA A 552 -6.24 -3.38 11.46
N LEU A 553 -5.69 -2.84 12.54
CA LEU A 553 -5.20 -3.62 13.67
C LEU A 553 -6.02 -3.28 14.92
N ALA A 554 -6.27 -4.28 15.76
CA ALA A 554 -6.94 -4.10 17.04
C ALA A 554 -5.97 -4.46 18.18
N SER A 555 -5.71 -3.50 19.06
CA SER A 555 -4.85 -3.66 20.23
C SER A 555 -5.68 -3.67 21.51
N PHE A 556 -5.89 -4.86 22.05
CA PHE A 556 -6.65 -5.11 23.28
C PHE A 556 -5.77 -4.92 24.51
N SER A 557 -6.30 -4.26 25.55
CA SER A 557 -5.57 -3.99 26.80
C SER A 557 -6.22 -4.67 27.99
N VAL A 558 -5.45 -5.40 28.81
CA VAL A 558 -5.93 -5.94 30.10
C VAL A 558 -4.88 -5.78 31.20
N GLY A 559 -5.32 -5.52 32.43
CA GLY A 559 -4.45 -5.34 33.60
C GLY A 559 -4.29 -3.88 34.02
N CYS A 560 -3.07 -3.47 34.38
CA CYS A 560 -2.77 -2.10 34.77
C CYS A 560 -2.98 -1.11 33.59
N ASP A 561 -3.25 0.15 33.94
CA ASP A 561 -3.42 1.24 32.97
C ASP A 561 -2.11 1.47 32.23
N GLY A 562 -2.22 2.03 31.04
CA GLY A 562 -1.08 2.43 30.22
C GLY A 562 -1.25 3.82 29.63
N ILE A 563 -0.12 4.46 29.32
CA ILE A 563 -0.06 5.67 28.53
C ILE A 563 0.42 5.31 27.14
N PHE A 564 -0.52 5.27 26.20
CA PHE A 564 -0.26 5.08 24.79
C PHE A 564 -0.01 6.44 24.15
N ILE A 565 1.05 6.55 23.35
CA ILE A 565 1.35 7.75 22.59
C ILE A 565 1.44 7.42 21.11
N MET A 566 1.02 8.37 20.27
CA MET A 566 1.09 8.27 18.82
C MET A 566 1.52 9.61 18.23
N ALA A 567 2.24 9.58 17.11
CA ALA A 567 2.64 10.77 16.37
C ALA A 567 2.52 10.60 14.85
N LYS A 568 2.21 11.72 14.19
CA LYS A 568 2.10 11.85 12.73
C LYS A 568 3.24 12.68 12.15
N GLY A 569 3.58 12.42 10.89
CA GLY A 569 4.65 13.10 10.17
C GLY A 569 6.02 12.43 10.30
N GLU A 570 6.93 12.79 9.40
CA GLU A 570 8.28 12.21 9.28
C GLU A 570 9.41 13.21 9.58
N ASP A 571 9.08 14.46 9.88
CA ASP A 571 10.03 15.52 10.24
C ASP A 571 10.29 15.61 11.75
N ASN A 572 11.09 16.59 12.18
CA ASN A 572 11.44 16.81 13.59
C ASN A 572 10.33 17.50 14.42
N GLY A 573 9.12 17.66 13.88
CA GLY A 573 7.96 18.17 14.62
C GLY A 573 7.88 19.70 14.73
N GLU A 574 8.42 20.45 13.76
CA GLU A 574 8.36 21.93 13.71
C GLU A 574 7.29 22.41 12.70
N GLY A 575 6.81 23.66 12.85
CA GLY A 575 5.88 24.31 11.91
C GLY A 575 4.43 24.46 12.39
N GLU A 576 3.57 25.02 11.52
CA GLU A 576 2.19 25.43 11.82
C GLU A 576 1.24 24.28 12.22
N ASN A 577 1.64 23.02 12.02
CA ASN A 577 0.83 21.82 12.23
C ASN A 577 1.11 21.10 13.59
N ALA A 578 1.69 21.77 14.58
CA ALA A 578 1.86 21.23 15.94
C ALA A 578 0.58 21.45 16.79
N PRO A 579 0.20 20.53 17.71
CA PRO A 579 0.93 19.33 18.13
C PRO A 579 0.72 18.14 17.19
N ARG A 580 1.81 17.41 16.91
CA ARG A 580 1.83 16.22 16.05
C ARG A 580 1.84 14.91 16.83
N SER A 581 1.60 14.96 18.14
CA SER A 581 1.50 13.80 19.03
C SER A 581 0.24 13.85 19.86
N VAL A 582 -0.26 12.67 20.24
CA VAL A 582 -1.38 12.49 21.15
C VAL A 582 -1.00 11.47 22.22
N ALA A 583 -1.42 11.71 23.47
CA ALA A 583 -1.26 10.79 24.58
C ALA A 583 -2.64 10.36 25.11
N ILE A 584 -2.80 9.05 25.31
CA ILE A 584 -4.06 8.42 25.68
C ILE A 584 -3.84 7.51 26.88
N ARG A 585 -4.67 7.65 27.91
CA ARG A 585 -4.76 6.67 28.98
C ARG A 585 -5.65 5.53 28.52
N VAL A 586 -5.09 4.32 28.53
CA VAL A 586 -5.77 3.10 28.09
C VAL A 586 -5.92 2.16 29.27
N HIS A 587 -7.17 1.86 29.64
CA HIS A 587 -7.54 1.05 30.79
C HIS A 587 -7.64 -0.44 30.45
N SER A 588 -7.91 -1.26 31.47
CA SER A 588 -8.25 -2.68 31.29
C SER A 588 -9.61 -2.82 30.61
N GLY A 589 -9.66 -3.54 29.50
CA GLY A 589 -10.85 -3.74 28.67
C GLY A 589 -10.94 -2.80 27.47
N ASP A 590 -10.06 -1.79 27.38
CA ASP A 590 -10.03 -0.87 26.26
C ASP A 590 -9.40 -1.50 25.01
N VAL A 591 -9.83 -1.01 23.84
CA VAL A 591 -9.23 -1.34 22.55
C VAL A 591 -8.79 -0.06 21.83
N VAL A 592 -7.53 -0.06 21.40
CA VAL A 592 -7.02 0.90 20.42
C VAL A 592 -7.12 0.24 19.05
N HIS A 593 -7.93 0.81 18.17
CA HIS A 593 -8.17 0.35 16.81
C HIS A 593 -7.48 1.31 15.84
N LEU A 594 -6.51 0.80 15.06
CA LEU A 594 -5.73 1.59 14.13
C LEU A 594 -6.07 1.20 12.71
N THR A 595 -6.60 2.15 11.94
CA THR A 595 -6.97 2.00 10.53
C THR A 595 -6.43 3.19 9.72
N GLY A 596 -6.54 3.13 8.40
CA GLY A 596 -6.10 4.21 7.51
C GLY A 596 -4.68 4.69 7.80
N ASP A 597 -4.47 6.00 7.89
CA ASP A 597 -3.15 6.58 8.11
C ASP A 597 -2.58 6.29 9.50
N ALA A 598 -3.44 6.17 10.53
CA ALA A 598 -3.01 5.85 11.89
C ALA A 598 -2.41 4.45 12.02
N ARG A 599 -2.72 3.53 11.10
CA ARG A 599 -2.13 2.18 11.01
C ARG A 599 -0.61 2.21 10.92
N TRP A 600 -0.05 3.30 10.38
CA TRP A 600 1.36 3.47 10.07
C TRP A 600 2.03 4.55 10.92
N ALA A 601 1.31 5.16 11.86
CA ALA A 601 1.82 6.22 12.70
C ALA A 601 2.88 5.68 13.69
N TRP A 602 3.86 6.52 14.01
CA TRP A 602 4.82 6.19 15.07
C TRP A 602 4.07 6.13 16.40
N HIS A 603 4.28 5.08 17.18
CA HIS A 603 3.58 4.93 18.45
C HIS A 603 4.39 4.14 19.48
N ALA A 604 3.97 4.25 20.74
CA ALA A 604 4.59 3.57 21.86
C ALA A 604 3.62 3.39 23.04
N MET A 605 3.87 2.37 23.84
CA MET A 605 3.37 2.30 25.21
C MET A 605 4.42 2.92 26.12
N ALA A 606 4.31 4.23 26.36
CA ALA A 606 5.32 5.00 27.08
C ALA A 606 5.43 4.59 28.55
N ARG A 607 4.33 4.12 29.15
CA ARG A 607 4.31 3.74 30.57
C ARG A 607 3.15 2.81 30.92
N SER A 608 3.40 1.87 31.83
CA SER A 608 2.35 1.20 32.60
C SER A 608 2.25 1.80 34.01
N ILE A 609 1.04 1.95 34.54
CA ILE A 609 0.75 2.55 35.84
C ILE A 609 0.42 1.44 36.86
N PRO A 610 1.34 1.09 37.76
CA PRO A 610 1.12 -0.02 38.68
C PRO A 610 -0.02 0.25 39.67
N SER A 611 -0.63 -0.83 40.17
CA SER A 611 -1.72 -0.79 41.16
C SER A 611 -3.02 -0.16 40.66
N THR A 612 -3.23 -0.07 39.34
CA THR A 612 -4.53 0.30 38.74
C THR A 612 -5.25 -0.89 38.08
N CYS A 613 -4.66 -2.10 38.17
CA CYS A 613 -5.31 -3.31 37.68
C CYS A 613 -6.68 -3.49 38.36
N PRO A 614 -7.75 -3.80 37.59
CA PRO A 614 -9.09 -3.90 38.16
C PRO A 614 -9.22 -5.12 39.09
N PRO A 615 -10.13 -5.07 40.10
CA PRO A 615 -10.22 -6.10 41.14
C PRO A 615 -10.48 -7.52 40.64
N HIS A 616 -11.27 -7.69 39.58
CA HIS A 616 -11.58 -9.00 38.98
C HIS A 616 -10.35 -9.67 38.36
N LEU A 617 -9.34 -8.90 37.98
CA LEU A 617 -8.12 -9.40 37.34
C LEU A 617 -6.90 -9.35 38.27
N ALA A 618 -6.88 -8.45 39.26
CA ALA A 618 -5.70 -8.20 40.10
C ALA A 618 -5.14 -9.46 40.79
N ASN A 619 -6.03 -10.37 41.21
CA ASN A 619 -5.64 -11.61 41.90
C ASN A 619 -5.33 -12.80 40.96
N TRP A 620 -5.53 -12.65 39.65
CA TRP A 620 -5.22 -13.68 38.65
C TRP A 620 -3.78 -14.21 38.85
N PRO A 621 -3.50 -15.53 38.73
CA PRO A 621 -4.37 -16.59 38.19
C PRO A 621 -5.37 -17.21 39.17
N VAL A 622 -5.52 -16.68 40.39
CA VAL A 622 -6.64 -17.07 41.26
C VAL A 622 -7.95 -16.57 40.64
N GLY A 623 -8.93 -17.48 40.47
CA GLY A 623 -10.17 -17.19 39.76
C GLY A 623 -10.16 -17.60 38.28
N THR A 624 -9.13 -18.34 37.83
CA THR A 624 -9.10 -18.93 36.49
C THR A 624 -10.36 -19.78 36.23
N PRO A 625 -11.08 -19.55 35.11
CA PRO A 625 -12.32 -20.28 34.81
C PRO A 625 -12.12 -21.78 34.75
N GLY A 626 -13.00 -22.54 35.43
CA GLY A 626 -12.97 -24.00 35.41
C GLY A 626 -11.78 -24.64 36.13
N ALA A 627 -11.07 -23.91 36.99
CA ALA A 627 -9.98 -24.47 37.79
C ALA A 627 -10.50 -25.48 38.83
N THR A 628 -9.79 -26.60 39.00
CA THR A 628 -10.04 -27.57 40.07
C THR A 628 -9.47 -27.08 41.40
N SER A 629 -9.91 -27.65 42.52
CA SER A 629 -9.37 -27.29 43.85
C SER A 629 -7.85 -27.49 43.97
N ALA A 630 -7.28 -28.44 43.22
CA ALA A 630 -5.84 -28.67 43.17
C ALA A 630 -5.11 -27.52 42.43
N GLU A 631 -5.63 -27.09 41.29
CA GLU A 631 -5.07 -25.97 40.52
C GLU A 631 -5.25 -24.65 41.24
N GLU A 632 -6.41 -24.40 41.86
CA GLU A 632 -6.60 -23.22 42.71
C GLU A 632 -5.57 -23.15 43.82
N LYS A 633 -5.25 -24.30 44.45
CA LYS A 633 -4.18 -24.38 45.45
C LYS A 633 -2.81 -24.07 44.83
N ALA A 634 -2.52 -24.54 43.62
CA ALA A 634 -1.28 -24.23 42.91
C ALA A 634 -1.20 -22.74 42.52
N TYR A 635 -2.29 -22.13 42.05
CA TYR A 635 -2.38 -20.73 41.65
C TYR A 635 -2.26 -19.74 42.81
N LYS A 636 -2.59 -20.15 44.04
CA LYS A 636 -2.43 -19.28 45.23
C LYS A 636 -1.02 -18.70 45.38
N LYS A 637 0.03 -19.41 44.94
CA LYS A 637 1.42 -18.92 45.00
C LYS A 637 1.72 -17.78 44.01
N TRP A 638 0.88 -17.63 42.98
CA TRP A 638 0.94 -16.59 41.95
C TRP A 638 -0.10 -15.49 42.15
N LYS A 639 -0.88 -15.55 43.23
CA LYS A 639 -1.92 -14.56 43.52
C LYS A 639 -1.34 -13.15 43.45
N GLY A 640 -1.98 -12.28 42.69
CA GLY A 640 -1.52 -10.91 42.51
C GLY A 640 -0.65 -10.70 41.27
N TYR A 641 -0.48 -11.73 40.41
CA TYR A 641 0.36 -11.64 39.22
C TYR A 641 -0.04 -10.47 38.33
N MET A 642 -1.31 -10.39 37.93
CA MET A 642 -1.81 -9.30 37.09
C MET A 642 -1.93 -7.95 37.81
N GLY A 643 -1.99 -7.95 39.15
CA GLY A 643 -2.07 -6.72 39.95
C GLY A 643 -0.94 -5.71 39.72
N THR A 644 0.18 -6.16 39.13
CA THR A 644 1.34 -5.33 38.80
C THR A 644 1.72 -5.36 37.31
N LYS A 645 0.87 -5.96 36.48
CA LYS A 645 1.16 -6.22 35.07
C LYS A 645 0.10 -5.63 34.16
N ARG A 646 0.50 -5.37 32.92
CA ARG A 646 -0.38 -5.04 31.81
C ARG A 646 -0.05 -5.97 30.64
N ILE A 647 -1.07 -6.46 29.96
CA ILE A 647 -0.95 -7.21 28.72
C ILE A 647 -1.59 -6.38 27.61
N ASN A 648 -0.90 -6.23 26.49
CA ASN A 648 -1.47 -5.72 25.25
C ASN A 648 -1.39 -6.79 24.17
N VAL A 649 -2.49 -7.01 23.47
CA VAL A 649 -2.55 -7.97 22.38
C VAL A 649 -2.94 -7.26 21.12
N SER A 650 -1.98 -7.15 20.21
CA SER A 650 -2.15 -6.56 18.90
C SER A 650 -2.47 -7.67 17.90
N CYS A 651 -3.72 -7.74 17.45
CA CYS A 651 -4.21 -8.71 16.46
C CYS A 651 -4.24 -8.06 15.07
N ARG A 652 -3.69 -8.76 14.07
CA ARG A 652 -3.51 -8.24 12.72
C ARG A 652 -3.59 -9.31 11.64
N GLN A 653 -4.00 -8.91 10.44
CA GLN A 653 -3.85 -9.70 9.21
C GLN A 653 -2.44 -9.47 8.67
N VAL A 654 -1.79 -10.51 8.16
CA VAL A 654 -0.41 -10.42 7.65
C VAL A 654 -0.39 -10.43 6.13
N TRP A 655 -1.22 -11.27 5.52
CA TRP A 655 -1.27 -11.50 4.07
C TRP A 655 -2.53 -10.85 3.48
N ASP A 656 -2.46 -10.37 2.23
CA ASP A 656 -3.59 -9.73 1.54
C ASP A 656 -4.73 -10.71 1.18
#